data_AF-A0A9N9FKX0-F1
#
_entry.id   AF-A0A9N9FKX0-F1
#
_cell.length_a   1.000
_cell.length_b   1.000
_cell.length_c   1.000
_cell.angle_alpha   90.00
_cell.angle_beta   90.00
_cell.angle_gamma   90.00
#
_symmetry.space_group_name_H-M   'P 1'
#
loop_
_entity.id
_entity.type
_entity.pdbx_description
1 polymer ?
#
loop_
_entity_poly.entity_id
_entity_poly.type
_entity_poly.pdbx_seq_one_letter_code
_entity_poly.pdbx_strand_id
1 'polypeptide(L)'
;MAEWDEIGRIHNSKAILSQSITALAFDPYQELLWTGDDKGRVASFHGTGMHPYTSFRSHESQVRQTLVCDRGVISLSSGRVKMNNRRGLGEWTISNEDTADLHCMTYTVMPNSEILVAGRQPQMLVINVARGTIVKKVDAESEIVVMRKSKLVCCGATTGQVTLRDPKTFKIEHRVQAHTGTISDIDTVGNLLLTCGFSARNGTFIIDPLVKVYDIRTMRPLAPISFPSGPCFLRMHPKLSTTVFIVSHSGQFHVLDVVNTSDIHFYQANTTSYINAIDISSTGEMFAFGDADNFIHLWGDSKEPKMNEFSNPIELMSPHVLPPSVRIGENDSLALVGMPYYKEPLLSVWPSNKIFEVGIPPPKIDQDILSNIKTIDFVGFAPNNTNRRRNEIVKWSRKGHKPGQPKFRSEKEREMHRGRGAGAQEQNRLFDEEERNITGTKMPKYYQQVEIQYSRFGVDDFDFEYYNETQYGGLETHIANSYCNSLLQVLFFTPILREITKVHIGSVCPKENCLCCELGFLFRMLEDAKGSNCQATNFLKAFSKIPQASALSLFEPEEHDETISYAQLIQNFNRFILEQLHQECNTDNNQRLLKHLPLDEKNYSVIQQVFGMQMALVSRCQCQRETERMTIPFVVDLQKNKNVKGNTKGKEPAVRRFEDVLSGSICRETQTKAWCNQCQQYQPSLVKKIPKSLPPVLVINCGLGNAVPSELWRSVVNQKSWLPTRITMDLEGDDLKIETTLEGSDQETSTNGSPCHAKYELTAIITQIEPEKETPHITAFIRIPKKELEPTSKSEWYLFNDFLVKNVNEQEVFNFQGLWKVPVLLYFTRIDIDALVDISALPNEVDHSILFEDTSIAKKSIAPIPKPFQLLSLEETPQPGTLVAIDAEFVALSQEETEIRSDGTKSVIRPSRLSLARVSVLRGEGEKEGIPFIDDYIATSDPVVDYLTEYSGIKAGDLDPATSRHTLVPLKVAYKKLRLLLDLGCVFVGHGLKKDFRIINILVPPEQVIDTVEIFHIKNRQRKISLRFLAWCLLNQDIQTESHDSVEDARTALLLYKKYIQFKAEGIFEEILEEIYKEGKKHNWKPTPGMFPKPPNGPSSATFSLTSVTAHSLSTETYLNNDALSTSMTNKSEDGDRTELSDVVAPVTSQRTTTSPSWRSETAGESKISMPSASKSSHRSEQLMSLPDEERPKYDSSAGTSPLLLPTFD
;
A
#
# COMPACT_ATOMS: atom_id res chain seq x y z
N MET A 1 -59.37 5.89 -52.29
CA MET A 1 -57.94 6.28 -52.13
C MET A 1 -57.31 6.30 -53.51
N ALA A 2 -56.24 7.07 -53.74
CA ALA A 2 -55.51 6.94 -55.00
C ALA A 2 -54.71 5.61 -55.02
N GLU A 3 -54.28 5.21 -56.20
CA GLU A 3 -53.62 3.92 -56.42
C GLU A 3 -52.14 4.04 -56.04
N TRP A 4 -51.66 3.14 -55.17
CA TRP A 4 -50.26 3.14 -54.72
C TRP A 4 -49.36 2.48 -55.76
N ASP A 5 -48.30 3.16 -56.17
CA ASP A 5 -47.30 2.69 -57.13
C ASP A 5 -45.89 2.62 -56.51
N GLU A 6 -45.03 1.74 -57.01
CA GLU A 6 -43.60 1.69 -56.64
C GLU A 6 -42.83 2.80 -57.35
N ILE A 7 -42.29 3.74 -56.58
CA ILE A 7 -41.63 4.98 -57.07
C ILE A 7 -40.13 4.77 -57.23
N GLY A 8 -39.52 3.99 -56.35
CA GLY A 8 -38.09 3.80 -56.36
C GLY A 8 -37.67 2.50 -55.68
N ARG A 9 -36.69 1.83 -56.28
CA ARG A 9 -36.01 0.65 -55.72
C ARG A 9 -34.51 0.88 -55.73
N ILE A 10 -33.88 0.86 -54.56
CA ILE A 10 -32.44 1.06 -54.43
C ILE A 10 -31.80 -0.09 -53.69
N HIS A 11 -30.71 -0.62 -54.26
CA HIS A 11 -29.78 -1.50 -53.58
C HIS A 11 -28.67 -0.68 -52.93
N ASN A 12 -28.45 -0.86 -51.63
CA ASN A 12 -27.40 -0.16 -50.90
C ASN A 12 -26.01 -0.78 -51.20
N SER A 13 -25.45 -0.50 -52.38
CA SER A 13 -24.28 -1.19 -52.98
C SER A 13 -22.89 -0.80 -52.46
N LYS A 14 -22.76 0.02 -51.40
CA LYS A 14 -21.45 0.43 -50.84
C LYS A 14 -20.89 -0.54 -49.78
N ALA A 15 -21.55 -1.65 -49.50
CA ALA A 15 -21.10 -2.65 -48.52
C ALA A 15 -20.40 -3.84 -49.20
N ILE A 16 -19.20 -4.19 -48.73
CA ILE A 16 -18.34 -5.28 -49.24
C ILE A 16 -18.91 -6.68 -48.89
N LEU A 17 -19.99 -6.75 -48.12
CA LEU A 17 -20.63 -7.98 -47.61
C LEU A 17 -22.15 -7.86 -47.77
N SER A 18 -22.86 -8.99 -47.93
CA SER A 18 -24.33 -9.01 -47.87
C SER A 18 -24.80 -8.53 -46.50
N GLN A 19 -25.58 -7.46 -46.47
CA GLN A 19 -26.14 -6.87 -45.25
C GLN A 19 -27.65 -6.85 -45.38
N SER A 20 -28.38 -7.24 -44.34
CA SER A 20 -29.85 -7.16 -44.36
C SER A 20 -30.31 -5.84 -43.74
N ILE A 21 -31.37 -5.24 -44.28
CA ILE A 21 -32.00 -4.07 -43.65
C ILE A 21 -32.84 -4.59 -42.49
N THR A 22 -32.66 -3.99 -41.32
CA THR A 22 -33.21 -4.47 -40.04
C THR A 22 -34.05 -3.43 -39.33
N ALA A 23 -33.81 -2.15 -39.62
CA ALA A 23 -34.60 -1.04 -39.12
C ALA A 23 -34.78 0.00 -40.23
N LEU A 24 -35.94 0.65 -40.27
CA LEU A 24 -36.28 1.68 -41.24
C LEU A 24 -37.13 2.74 -40.55
N ALA A 25 -36.85 4.02 -40.81
CA ALA A 25 -37.56 5.14 -40.20
C ALA A 25 -37.53 6.40 -41.08
N PHE A 26 -38.68 7.00 -41.39
CA PHE A 26 -38.74 8.33 -42.01
C PHE A 26 -38.35 9.42 -41.01
N ASP A 27 -37.60 10.42 -41.48
CA ASP A 27 -37.31 11.62 -40.69
C ASP A 27 -38.49 12.60 -40.80
N PRO A 28 -39.19 12.92 -39.70
CA PRO A 28 -40.33 13.84 -39.75
C PRO A 28 -39.90 15.32 -39.88
N TYR A 29 -38.60 15.64 -39.82
CA TYR A 29 -38.07 17.00 -39.84
C TYR A 29 -37.30 17.36 -41.11
N GLN A 30 -36.72 16.38 -41.80
CA GLN A 30 -35.96 16.55 -43.05
C GLN A 30 -36.43 15.51 -44.08
N GLU A 31 -36.27 15.75 -45.39
CA GLU A 31 -36.61 14.77 -46.44
C GLU A 31 -35.61 13.60 -46.51
N LEU A 32 -35.42 12.92 -45.38
CA LEU A 32 -34.49 11.81 -45.20
C LEU A 32 -35.23 10.53 -44.81
N LEU A 33 -34.82 9.42 -45.40
CA LEU A 33 -35.18 8.07 -44.98
C LEU A 33 -33.97 7.40 -44.34
N TRP A 34 -34.11 6.95 -43.09
CA TRP A 34 -33.05 6.28 -42.32
C TRP A 34 -33.18 4.77 -42.40
N THR A 35 -32.07 4.08 -42.62
CA THR A 35 -31.99 2.62 -42.56
C THR A 35 -30.90 2.15 -41.60
N GLY A 36 -31.16 1.02 -40.94
CA GLY A 36 -30.21 0.29 -40.12
C GLY A 36 -29.99 -1.11 -40.66
N ASP A 37 -28.77 -1.63 -40.54
CA ASP A 37 -28.40 -2.97 -40.99
C ASP A 37 -28.12 -3.97 -39.84
N ASP A 38 -27.82 -5.22 -40.19
CA ASP A 38 -27.43 -6.29 -39.25
C ASP A 38 -26.01 -6.14 -38.68
N LYS A 39 -25.17 -5.27 -39.26
CA LYS A 39 -23.78 -5.00 -38.82
C LYS A 39 -23.63 -3.74 -37.98
N GLY A 40 -24.73 -3.04 -37.70
CA GLY A 40 -24.77 -1.83 -36.86
C GLY A 40 -24.50 -0.52 -37.61
N ARG A 41 -24.56 -0.49 -38.95
CA ARG A 41 -24.51 0.75 -39.72
C ARG A 41 -25.88 1.39 -39.81
N VAL A 42 -25.87 2.71 -39.82
CA VAL A 42 -27.02 3.57 -40.05
C VAL A 42 -26.72 4.41 -41.29
N ALA A 43 -27.64 4.42 -42.25
CA ALA A 43 -27.55 5.20 -43.47
C ALA A 43 -28.79 6.07 -43.67
N SER A 44 -28.66 7.17 -44.41
CA SER A 44 -29.75 8.05 -44.79
C SER A 44 -29.80 8.28 -46.30
N PHE A 45 -31.02 8.42 -46.82
CA PHE A 45 -31.31 8.67 -48.24
C PHE A 45 -32.22 9.89 -48.38
N HIS A 46 -31.92 10.74 -49.35
CA HIS A 46 -32.59 12.02 -49.56
C HIS A 46 -33.58 11.98 -50.72
N GLY A 47 -34.79 12.48 -50.46
CA GLY A 47 -35.84 12.72 -51.45
C GLY A 47 -36.41 11.45 -52.11
N THR A 48 -37.31 11.65 -53.08
CA THR A 48 -37.96 10.56 -53.85
C THR A 48 -36.96 9.77 -54.71
N GLY A 49 -35.89 10.43 -55.17
CA GLY A 49 -34.77 9.79 -55.88
C GLY A 49 -33.87 8.93 -54.99
N MET A 50 -34.11 8.90 -53.67
CA MET A 50 -33.40 8.06 -52.71
C MET A 50 -31.87 8.22 -52.79
N HIS A 51 -31.39 9.45 -52.97
CA HIS A 51 -29.96 9.73 -53.10
C HIS A 51 -29.24 9.53 -51.77
N PRO A 52 -28.15 8.76 -51.68
CA PRO A 52 -27.44 8.57 -50.42
C PRO A 52 -26.94 9.90 -49.83
N TYR A 53 -27.25 10.16 -48.56
CA TYR A 53 -26.83 11.37 -47.84
C TYR A 53 -25.69 11.09 -46.86
N THR A 54 -25.93 10.31 -45.81
CA THR A 54 -24.89 9.90 -44.84
C THR A 54 -24.89 8.38 -44.60
N SER A 55 -23.73 7.83 -44.26
CA SER A 55 -23.61 6.42 -43.84
C SER A 55 -22.49 6.31 -42.81
N PHE A 56 -22.80 5.78 -41.63
CA PHE A 56 -21.86 5.67 -40.52
C PHE A 56 -22.14 4.40 -39.70
N ARG A 57 -21.11 3.91 -39.00
CA ARG A 57 -21.26 2.78 -38.08
C ARG A 57 -21.66 3.29 -36.70
N SER A 58 -22.89 2.96 -36.29
CA SER A 58 -23.41 3.35 -34.98
C SER A 58 -23.09 2.28 -33.93
N HIS A 59 -23.27 1.01 -34.27
CA HIS A 59 -23.15 -0.16 -33.39
C HIS A 59 -22.21 -1.23 -33.95
N GLU A 60 -21.81 -2.17 -33.10
CA GLU A 60 -21.06 -3.38 -33.49
C GLU A 60 -21.99 -4.53 -33.90
N SER A 61 -23.22 -4.52 -33.40
CA SER A 61 -24.30 -5.49 -33.62
C SER A 61 -25.48 -4.87 -34.38
N GLN A 62 -26.44 -5.71 -34.79
CA GLN A 62 -27.65 -5.32 -35.51
C GLN A 62 -28.36 -4.10 -34.91
N VAL A 63 -28.76 -3.17 -35.78
CA VAL A 63 -29.68 -2.09 -35.41
C VAL A 63 -31.09 -2.68 -35.32
N ARG A 64 -31.68 -2.69 -34.13
CA ARG A 64 -33.02 -3.25 -33.91
C ARG A 64 -34.14 -2.24 -34.19
N GLN A 65 -33.89 -0.97 -33.89
CA GLN A 65 -34.86 0.10 -34.09
C GLN A 65 -34.17 1.45 -34.24
N THR A 66 -34.77 2.35 -35.00
CA THR A 66 -34.36 3.74 -35.16
C THR A 66 -35.51 4.67 -34.78
N LEU A 67 -35.21 5.76 -34.07
CA LEU A 67 -36.13 6.85 -33.75
C LEU A 67 -35.49 8.18 -34.15
N VAL A 68 -36.30 9.12 -34.60
CA VAL A 68 -35.82 10.44 -35.06
C VAL A 68 -36.42 11.55 -34.22
N CYS A 69 -35.57 12.44 -33.72
CA CYS A 69 -35.93 13.62 -32.93
C CYS A 69 -35.45 14.90 -33.64
N ASP A 70 -35.79 16.07 -33.11
CA ASP A 70 -35.36 17.36 -33.68
C ASP A 70 -33.82 17.50 -33.74
N ARG A 71 -33.11 16.99 -32.73
CA ARG A 71 -31.65 17.06 -32.59
C ARG A 71 -30.89 16.03 -33.42
N GLY A 72 -31.49 14.90 -33.75
CA GLY A 72 -30.78 13.81 -34.44
C GLY A 72 -31.53 12.48 -34.45
N VAL A 73 -30.76 11.41 -34.64
CA VAL A 73 -31.25 10.05 -34.83
C VAL A 73 -30.74 9.17 -33.70
N ILE A 74 -31.66 8.45 -33.07
CA ILE A 74 -31.40 7.51 -31.99
C ILE A 74 -31.50 6.11 -32.57
N SER A 75 -30.44 5.32 -32.40
CA SER A 75 -30.37 3.94 -32.87
C SER A 75 -30.19 2.99 -31.70
N LEU A 76 -30.94 1.89 -31.72
CA LEU A 76 -30.96 0.86 -30.69
C LEU A 76 -30.26 -0.41 -31.18
N SER A 77 -29.40 -0.97 -30.35
CA SER A 77 -28.90 -2.34 -30.51
C SER A 77 -29.13 -3.15 -29.23
N SER A 78 -28.84 -4.45 -29.25
CA SER A 78 -29.07 -5.34 -28.10
C SER A 78 -28.37 -4.89 -26.83
N GLY A 79 -27.19 -4.28 -26.93
CA GLY A 79 -26.36 -3.88 -25.79
C GLY A 79 -26.17 -2.39 -25.58
N ARG A 80 -26.66 -1.54 -26.50
CA ARG A 80 -26.32 -0.10 -26.53
C ARG A 80 -27.44 0.76 -27.11
N VAL A 81 -27.56 1.98 -26.60
CA VAL A 81 -28.39 3.05 -27.17
C VAL A 81 -27.47 4.21 -27.55
N LYS A 82 -27.58 4.69 -28.79
CA LYS A 82 -26.70 5.75 -29.30
C LYS A 82 -27.49 6.80 -30.06
N MET A 83 -27.15 8.06 -29.81
CA MET A 83 -27.68 9.19 -30.55
C MET A 83 -26.58 9.80 -31.43
N ASN A 84 -26.90 9.96 -32.70
CA ASN A 84 -26.07 10.64 -33.68
C ASN A 84 -26.81 11.88 -34.18
N ASN A 85 -26.07 12.93 -34.52
CA ASN A 85 -26.63 13.99 -35.34
C ASN A 85 -26.85 13.48 -36.78
N ARG A 86 -27.56 14.25 -37.61
CA ARG A 86 -27.88 13.85 -38.99
C ARG A 86 -26.66 13.76 -39.92
N ARG A 87 -25.54 14.39 -39.52
CA ARG A 87 -24.22 14.27 -40.18
C ARG A 87 -23.49 12.98 -39.81
N GLY A 88 -23.96 12.24 -38.80
CA GLY A 88 -23.38 10.99 -38.33
C GLY A 88 -22.42 11.10 -37.15
N LEU A 89 -22.18 12.29 -36.60
CA LEU A 89 -21.37 12.46 -35.38
C LEU A 89 -22.16 11.97 -34.17
N GLY A 90 -21.51 11.24 -33.26
CA GLY A 90 -22.14 10.74 -32.04
C GLY A 90 -22.25 11.84 -30.98
N GLU A 91 -23.46 12.09 -30.49
CA GLU A 91 -23.72 13.03 -29.40
C GLU A 91 -23.50 12.36 -28.04
N TRP A 92 -24.05 11.16 -27.85
CA TRP A 92 -23.87 10.35 -26.65
C TRP A 92 -24.09 8.87 -26.93
N THR A 93 -23.58 8.00 -26.05
CA THR A 93 -23.74 6.55 -26.12
C THR A 93 -23.91 5.99 -24.71
N ILE A 94 -24.87 5.09 -24.52
CA ILE A 94 -25.11 4.39 -23.27
C ILE A 94 -24.82 2.90 -23.48
N SER A 95 -23.91 2.37 -22.67
CA SER A 95 -23.53 0.96 -22.65
C SER A 95 -23.16 0.55 -21.22
N ASN A 96 -24.15 0.10 -20.45
CA ASN A 96 -24.01 -0.26 -19.04
C ASN A 96 -24.49 -1.69 -18.82
N GLU A 97 -24.33 -2.25 -17.62
CA GLU A 97 -24.89 -3.56 -17.26
C GLU A 97 -26.42 -3.60 -17.38
N ASP A 98 -27.06 -2.43 -17.21
CA ASP A 98 -28.51 -2.24 -17.33
C ASP A 98 -29.04 -2.35 -18.77
N THR A 99 -28.19 -2.27 -19.79
CA THR A 99 -28.60 -2.28 -21.21
C THR A 99 -28.52 -3.69 -21.81
N ALA A 100 -28.95 -4.71 -21.07
CA ALA A 100 -28.86 -6.11 -21.47
C ALA A 100 -30.07 -6.53 -22.34
N ASP A 101 -29.79 -6.87 -23.60
CA ASP A 101 -30.77 -7.40 -24.58
C ASP A 101 -32.00 -6.51 -24.85
N LEU A 102 -31.74 -5.25 -25.17
CA LEU A 102 -32.75 -4.24 -25.54
C LEU A 102 -33.39 -4.53 -26.90
N HIS A 103 -34.72 -4.53 -27.00
CA HIS A 103 -35.43 -4.85 -28.25
C HIS A 103 -36.14 -3.66 -28.88
N CYS A 104 -36.77 -2.80 -28.08
CA CYS A 104 -37.59 -1.72 -28.59
C CYS A 104 -37.48 -0.44 -27.75
N MET A 105 -37.86 0.67 -28.36
CA MET A 105 -37.89 1.99 -27.75
C MET A 105 -39.06 2.82 -28.28
N THR A 106 -39.56 3.75 -27.46
CA THR A 106 -40.59 4.70 -27.85
C THR A 106 -40.48 6.01 -27.07
N TYR A 107 -41.12 7.07 -27.58
CA TYR A 107 -41.21 8.34 -26.87
C TYR A 107 -42.23 8.27 -25.74
N THR A 108 -41.99 8.99 -24.65
CA THR A 108 -42.89 9.04 -23.49
C THR A 108 -44.00 10.09 -23.70
N VAL A 109 -43.72 11.35 -23.38
CA VAL A 109 -44.66 12.47 -23.49
C VAL A 109 -44.40 13.25 -24.77
N MET A 110 -43.17 13.77 -24.91
CA MET A 110 -42.71 14.55 -26.06
C MET A 110 -41.51 13.88 -26.73
N PRO A 111 -41.40 13.91 -28.07
CA PRO A 111 -40.29 13.29 -28.80
C PRO A 111 -38.88 13.73 -28.37
N ASN A 112 -38.76 14.93 -27.79
CA ASN A 112 -37.44 15.53 -27.50
C ASN A 112 -37.05 15.47 -26.02
N SER A 113 -37.92 14.90 -25.15
CA SER A 113 -37.69 14.89 -23.71
C SER A 113 -37.05 13.58 -23.26
N GLU A 114 -37.83 12.50 -23.30
CA GLU A 114 -37.45 11.21 -22.72
C GLU A 114 -37.94 10.07 -23.60
N ILE A 115 -37.09 9.07 -23.76
CA ILE A 115 -37.43 7.80 -24.40
C ILE A 115 -37.55 6.70 -23.35
N LEU A 116 -38.49 5.79 -23.56
CA LEU A 116 -38.60 4.56 -22.80
C LEU A 116 -38.00 3.43 -23.66
N VAL A 117 -37.06 2.68 -23.09
CA VAL A 117 -36.35 1.58 -23.74
C VAL A 117 -36.59 0.29 -22.96
N ALA A 118 -36.92 -0.79 -23.67
CA ALA A 118 -37.21 -2.08 -23.06
C ALA A 118 -36.70 -3.23 -23.94
N GLY A 119 -36.64 -4.42 -23.35
CA GLY A 119 -36.22 -5.64 -24.03
C GLY A 119 -36.52 -6.88 -23.20
N ARG A 120 -35.68 -7.91 -23.32
CA ARG A 120 -35.75 -9.14 -22.50
C ARG A 120 -35.04 -8.98 -21.15
N GLN A 121 -35.15 -7.78 -20.60
CA GLN A 121 -34.59 -7.39 -19.32
C GLN A 121 -35.70 -7.15 -18.30
N PRO A 122 -35.43 -7.35 -17.01
CA PRO A 122 -36.43 -7.19 -15.95
C PRO A 122 -36.87 -5.73 -15.74
N GLN A 123 -36.11 -4.75 -16.24
CA GLN A 123 -36.38 -3.33 -16.05
C GLN A 123 -36.38 -2.57 -17.37
N MET A 124 -37.30 -1.64 -17.54
CA MET A 124 -37.30 -0.64 -18.61
C MET A 124 -36.51 0.59 -18.17
N LEU A 125 -35.85 1.24 -19.13
CA LEU A 125 -35.00 2.40 -18.90
C LEU A 125 -35.66 3.66 -19.46
N VAL A 126 -35.77 4.70 -18.65
CA VAL A 126 -36.16 6.04 -19.09
C VAL A 126 -34.90 6.85 -19.31
N ILE A 127 -34.65 7.25 -20.55
CA ILE A 127 -33.43 7.95 -20.95
C ILE A 127 -33.77 9.38 -21.36
N ASN A 128 -33.03 10.35 -20.81
CA ASN A 128 -33.11 11.73 -21.23
C ASN A 128 -32.39 11.93 -22.57
N VAL A 129 -33.11 12.37 -23.60
CA VAL A 129 -32.57 12.50 -24.96
C VAL A 129 -31.52 13.60 -25.06
N ALA A 130 -31.64 14.67 -24.27
CA ALA A 130 -30.73 15.81 -24.32
C ALA A 130 -29.36 15.52 -23.67
N ARG A 131 -29.34 14.73 -22.59
CA ARG A 131 -28.12 14.44 -21.81
C ARG A 131 -27.51 13.07 -22.06
N GLY A 132 -28.27 12.11 -22.59
CA GLY A 132 -27.81 10.73 -22.74
C GLY A 132 -27.65 10.02 -21.40
N THR A 133 -28.49 10.32 -20.41
CA THR A 133 -28.44 9.74 -19.06
C THR A 133 -29.72 8.99 -18.73
N ILE A 134 -29.60 7.87 -18.01
CA ILE A 134 -30.75 7.11 -17.48
C ILE A 134 -31.34 7.91 -16.30
N VAL A 135 -32.58 8.37 -16.45
CA VAL A 135 -33.30 9.17 -15.45
C VAL A 135 -33.99 8.26 -14.44
N LYS A 136 -34.62 7.18 -14.92
CA LYS A 136 -35.45 6.29 -14.10
C LYS A 136 -35.38 4.85 -14.62
N LYS A 137 -35.40 3.89 -13.70
CA LYS A 137 -35.62 2.46 -13.99
C LYS A 137 -37.04 2.09 -13.58
N VAL A 138 -37.75 1.35 -14.43
CA VAL A 138 -39.15 0.95 -14.21
C VAL A 138 -39.26 -0.56 -14.36
N ASP A 139 -39.81 -1.26 -13.38
CA ASP A 139 -39.91 -2.72 -13.46
C ASP A 139 -40.85 -3.17 -14.60
N ALA A 140 -40.36 -4.12 -15.39
CA ALA A 140 -41.09 -4.80 -16.44
C ALA A 140 -41.62 -6.14 -15.90
N GLU A 141 -42.95 -6.31 -15.83
CA GLU A 141 -43.56 -7.58 -15.41
C GLU A 141 -43.36 -8.72 -16.42
N SER A 142 -43.01 -8.39 -17.66
CA SER A 142 -42.84 -9.33 -18.77
C SER A 142 -41.80 -8.80 -19.74
N GLU A 143 -41.21 -9.69 -20.54
CA GLU A 143 -40.25 -9.33 -21.59
C GLU A 143 -40.94 -8.60 -22.74
N ILE A 144 -40.57 -7.34 -22.97
CA ILE A 144 -41.22 -6.47 -23.96
C ILE A 144 -40.48 -6.54 -25.29
N VAL A 145 -41.22 -6.82 -26.36
CA VAL A 145 -40.68 -6.97 -27.72
C VAL A 145 -40.97 -5.74 -28.58
N VAL A 146 -42.17 -5.18 -28.47
CA VAL A 146 -42.63 -4.04 -29.29
C VAL A 146 -43.23 -2.96 -28.40
N MET A 147 -42.96 -1.70 -28.73
CA MET A 147 -43.57 -0.54 -28.09
C MET A 147 -44.04 0.49 -29.11
N ARG A 148 -45.25 1.02 -28.91
CA ARG A 148 -45.78 2.18 -29.64
C ARG A 148 -46.42 3.17 -28.68
N LYS A 149 -46.33 4.44 -29.04
CA LYS A 149 -46.93 5.53 -28.28
C LYS A 149 -48.06 6.16 -29.07
N SER A 150 -49.22 6.25 -28.42
CA SER A 150 -50.36 7.08 -28.84
C SER A 150 -50.69 8.03 -27.67
N LYS A 151 -51.88 7.94 -27.08
CA LYS A 151 -52.21 8.56 -25.79
C LYS A 151 -51.54 7.83 -24.62
N LEU A 152 -51.49 6.50 -24.71
CA LEU A 152 -50.81 5.61 -23.77
C LEU A 152 -49.62 4.95 -24.46
N VAL A 153 -48.68 4.46 -23.66
CA VAL A 153 -47.57 3.64 -24.14
C VAL A 153 -48.02 2.19 -24.16
N CYS A 154 -48.15 1.61 -25.35
CA CYS A 154 -48.56 0.23 -25.56
C CYS A 154 -47.30 -0.65 -25.64
N CYS A 155 -47.16 -1.58 -24.71
CA CYS A 155 -46.04 -2.52 -24.63
C CYS A 155 -46.54 -3.95 -24.93
N GLY A 156 -46.02 -4.55 -25.99
CA GLY A 156 -46.30 -5.94 -26.37
C GLY A 156 -45.24 -6.89 -25.82
N ALA A 157 -45.68 -7.94 -25.12
CA ALA A 157 -44.81 -8.93 -24.50
C ALA A 157 -44.60 -10.19 -25.35
N THR A 158 -43.54 -10.96 -25.04
CA THR A 158 -43.29 -12.30 -25.63
C THR A 158 -44.42 -13.31 -25.35
N THR A 159 -45.21 -13.07 -24.29
CA THR A 159 -46.34 -13.90 -23.87
C THR A 159 -47.65 -13.63 -24.63
N GLY A 160 -47.65 -12.70 -25.59
CA GLY A 160 -48.87 -12.32 -26.33
C GLY A 160 -49.77 -11.33 -25.63
N GLN A 161 -49.35 -10.83 -24.47
CA GLN A 161 -50.04 -9.81 -23.69
C GLN A 161 -49.63 -8.41 -24.13
N VAL A 162 -50.61 -7.50 -24.25
CA VAL A 162 -50.39 -6.06 -24.43
C VAL A 162 -50.74 -5.35 -23.12
N THR A 163 -49.79 -4.56 -22.62
CA THR A 163 -49.99 -3.68 -21.47
C THR A 163 -49.99 -2.23 -21.93
N LEU A 164 -50.95 -1.43 -21.45
CA LEU A 164 -51.02 0.00 -21.73
C LEU A 164 -50.63 0.76 -20.47
N ARG A 165 -49.63 1.62 -20.59
CA ARG A 165 -49.04 2.38 -19.49
C ARG A 165 -49.23 3.87 -19.69
N ASP A 166 -49.44 4.58 -18.60
CA ASP A 166 -49.43 6.05 -18.59
C ASP A 166 -48.01 6.55 -18.94
N PRO A 167 -47.84 7.42 -19.95
CA PRO A 167 -46.53 7.95 -20.36
C PRO A 167 -45.81 8.78 -19.28
N LYS A 168 -46.51 9.28 -18.25
CA LYS A 168 -45.90 10.08 -17.17
C LYS A 168 -45.51 9.24 -15.96
N THR A 169 -46.41 8.39 -15.48
CA THR A 169 -46.17 7.60 -14.26
C THR A 169 -45.59 6.22 -14.54
N PHE A 170 -45.71 5.72 -15.77
CA PHE A 170 -45.38 4.36 -16.21
C PHE A 170 -46.16 3.24 -15.51
N LYS A 171 -47.22 3.59 -14.77
CA LYS A 171 -48.15 2.63 -14.18
C LYS A 171 -49.01 1.99 -15.28
N ILE A 172 -49.33 0.71 -15.09
CA ILE A 172 -50.19 -0.04 -16.00
C ILE A 172 -51.63 0.37 -15.74
N GLU A 173 -52.31 0.87 -16.77
CA GLU A 173 -53.74 1.22 -16.72
C GLU A 173 -54.61 0.06 -17.21
N HIS A 174 -54.20 -0.57 -18.31
CA HIS A 174 -54.97 -1.62 -18.96
C HIS A 174 -54.08 -2.78 -19.40
N ARG A 175 -54.70 -3.97 -19.47
CA ARG A 175 -54.05 -5.22 -19.87
C ARG A 175 -55.00 -6.01 -20.78
N VAL A 176 -54.48 -6.48 -21.91
CA VAL A 176 -55.23 -7.32 -22.86
C VAL A 176 -54.38 -8.50 -23.28
N GLN A 177 -54.94 -9.70 -23.22
CA GLN A 177 -54.33 -10.87 -23.81
C GLN A 177 -54.71 -10.94 -25.29
N ALA A 178 -53.83 -10.46 -26.16
CA ALA A 178 -54.11 -10.38 -27.59
C ALA A 178 -53.83 -11.72 -28.28
N HIS A 179 -52.67 -12.33 -28.08
CA HIS A 179 -52.26 -13.58 -28.73
C HIS A 179 -51.80 -14.61 -27.70
N THR A 180 -51.64 -15.89 -28.07
CA THR A 180 -51.11 -16.92 -27.14
C THR A 180 -49.60 -17.11 -27.24
N GLY A 181 -48.97 -16.59 -28.29
CA GLY A 181 -47.52 -16.51 -28.48
C GLY A 181 -47.04 -15.06 -28.63
N THR A 182 -45.81 -14.87 -29.08
CA THR A 182 -45.19 -13.54 -29.17
C THR A 182 -45.96 -12.58 -30.07
N ILE A 183 -45.92 -11.30 -29.74
CA ILE A 183 -46.46 -10.23 -30.57
C ILE A 183 -45.42 -9.86 -31.63
N SER A 184 -45.83 -9.67 -32.89
CA SER A 184 -44.94 -9.30 -33.99
C SER A 184 -44.86 -7.78 -34.19
N ASP A 185 -46.00 -7.10 -34.30
CA ASP A 185 -46.07 -5.64 -34.34
C ASP A 185 -47.37 -5.16 -33.67
N ILE A 186 -47.34 -3.91 -33.24
CA ILE A 186 -48.49 -3.21 -32.68
C ILE A 186 -48.54 -1.86 -33.37
N ASP A 187 -49.74 -1.38 -33.65
CA ASP A 187 -49.91 0.04 -33.96
C ASP A 187 -51.16 0.64 -33.35
N THR A 188 -51.11 1.94 -33.08
CA THR A 188 -52.18 2.67 -32.43
C THR A 188 -52.22 4.13 -32.89
N VAL A 189 -53.37 4.53 -33.42
CA VAL A 189 -53.70 5.93 -33.73
C VAL A 189 -55.11 6.23 -33.20
N GLY A 190 -55.27 7.38 -32.58
CA GLY A 190 -56.54 7.80 -31.98
C GLY A 190 -56.95 6.91 -30.80
N ASN A 191 -58.05 6.18 -30.95
CA ASN A 191 -58.60 5.29 -29.92
C ASN A 191 -58.54 3.80 -30.31
N LEU A 192 -57.89 3.46 -31.42
CA LEU A 192 -57.78 2.09 -31.91
C LEU A 192 -56.40 1.51 -31.58
N LEU A 193 -56.39 0.24 -31.20
CA LEU A 193 -55.20 -0.58 -30.99
C LEU A 193 -55.30 -1.81 -31.89
N LEU A 194 -54.32 -1.99 -32.76
CA LEU A 194 -54.23 -3.15 -33.64
C LEU A 194 -53.02 -3.98 -33.27
N THR A 195 -53.19 -5.29 -33.26
CA THR A 195 -52.15 -6.24 -32.89
C THR A 195 -52.09 -7.39 -33.89
N CYS A 196 -50.88 -7.78 -34.26
CA CYS A 196 -50.58 -9.03 -34.94
C CYS A 196 -49.52 -9.81 -34.16
N GLY A 197 -49.50 -11.12 -34.34
CA GLY A 197 -48.59 -11.98 -33.60
C GLY A 197 -48.81 -13.45 -33.90
N PHE A 198 -48.27 -14.27 -33.01
CA PHE A 198 -48.27 -15.71 -33.16
C PHE A 198 -49.22 -16.36 -32.14
N SER A 199 -49.85 -17.45 -32.53
CA SER A 199 -50.49 -18.38 -31.60
C SER A 199 -49.64 -19.63 -31.42
N ALA A 200 -49.51 -20.09 -30.18
CA ALA A 200 -48.88 -21.37 -29.88
C ALA A 200 -49.85 -22.52 -30.14
N ARG A 201 -49.49 -23.47 -31.00
CA ARG A 201 -50.20 -24.74 -31.21
C ARG A 201 -49.22 -25.89 -31.05
N ASN A 202 -49.45 -26.81 -30.12
CA ASN A 202 -48.57 -27.98 -29.87
C ASN A 202 -47.07 -27.64 -29.69
N GLY A 203 -46.77 -26.48 -29.08
CA GLY A 203 -45.38 -26.03 -28.86
C GLY A 203 -44.71 -25.33 -30.05
N THR A 204 -45.37 -25.21 -31.21
CA THR A 204 -44.90 -24.41 -32.34
C THR A 204 -45.68 -23.10 -32.44
N PHE A 205 -44.99 -22.01 -32.81
CA PHE A 205 -45.61 -20.70 -33.03
C PHE A 205 -46.06 -20.59 -34.49
N ILE A 206 -47.34 -20.27 -34.70
CA ILE A 206 -47.94 -20.08 -36.02
C ILE A 206 -48.47 -18.65 -36.08
N ILE A 207 -48.27 -17.95 -37.21
CA ILE A 207 -48.77 -16.58 -37.40
C ILE A 207 -50.30 -16.59 -37.38
N ASP A 208 -50.91 -15.70 -36.62
CA ASP A 208 -52.37 -15.54 -36.59
C ASP A 208 -52.84 -14.88 -37.89
N PRO A 209 -53.71 -15.51 -38.71
CA PRO A 209 -54.21 -14.93 -39.96
C PRO A 209 -55.25 -13.80 -39.74
N LEU A 210 -55.33 -13.27 -38.51
CA LEU A 210 -56.29 -12.27 -38.08
C LEU A 210 -55.54 -11.14 -37.36
N VAL A 211 -55.79 -9.91 -37.79
CA VAL A 211 -55.39 -8.71 -37.04
C VAL A 211 -56.46 -8.42 -36.00
N LYS A 212 -56.06 -8.40 -34.72
CA LYS A 212 -57.00 -8.14 -33.62
C LYS A 212 -57.08 -6.63 -33.37
N VAL A 213 -58.30 -6.13 -33.24
CA VAL A 213 -58.58 -4.70 -33.10
C VAL A 213 -59.27 -4.46 -31.76
N TYR A 214 -58.85 -3.43 -31.03
CA TYR A 214 -59.40 -3.06 -29.73
C TYR A 214 -59.68 -1.55 -29.67
N ASP A 215 -60.77 -1.15 -29.00
CA ASP A 215 -60.99 0.26 -28.62
C ASP A 215 -60.31 0.53 -27.26
N ILE A 216 -59.32 1.42 -27.25
CA ILE A 216 -58.50 1.76 -26.07
C ILE A 216 -59.34 2.41 -24.95
N ARG A 217 -60.47 3.07 -25.27
CA ARG A 217 -61.29 3.74 -24.25
C ARG A 217 -62.04 2.78 -23.35
N THR A 218 -62.41 1.62 -23.89
CA THR A 218 -63.23 0.61 -23.18
C THR A 218 -62.52 -0.73 -23.06
N MET A 219 -61.34 -0.88 -23.67
CA MET A 219 -60.60 -2.12 -23.86
C MET A 219 -61.44 -3.25 -24.45
N ARG A 220 -62.45 -2.90 -25.26
CA ARG A 220 -63.35 -3.85 -25.90
C ARG A 220 -62.75 -4.35 -27.23
N PRO A 221 -62.71 -5.67 -27.49
CA PRO A 221 -62.35 -6.19 -28.79
C PRO A 221 -63.41 -5.82 -29.83
N LEU A 222 -62.96 -5.32 -30.98
CA LEU A 222 -63.74 -5.10 -32.19
C LEU A 222 -63.61 -6.31 -33.12
N ALA A 223 -64.36 -6.31 -34.23
CA ALA A 223 -64.28 -7.38 -35.23
C ALA A 223 -62.84 -7.50 -35.77
N PRO A 224 -62.20 -8.69 -35.72
CA PRO A 224 -60.86 -8.87 -36.24
C PRO A 224 -60.86 -8.83 -37.77
N ILE A 225 -59.77 -8.33 -38.35
CA ILE A 225 -59.60 -8.21 -39.80
C ILE A 225 -58.86 -9.44 -40.31
N SER A 226 -59.41 -10.14 -41.30
CA SER A 226 -58.80 -11.33 -41.87
C SER A 226 -57.71 -10.99 -42.88
N PHE A 227 -56.52 -11.57 -42.68
CA PHE A 227 -55.39 -11.46 -43.60
C PHE A 227 -54.73 -12.85 -43.78
N PRO A 228 -55.16 -13.63 -44.80
CA PRO A 228 -54.78 -15.03 -44.96
C PRO A 228 -53.28 -15.27 -45.10
N SER A 229 -52.54 -14.32 -45.67
CA SER A 229 -51.10 -14.43 -45.93
C SER A 229 -50.22 -14.23 -44.69
N GLY A 230 -50.84 -14.02 -43.52
CA GLY A 230 -50.14 -13.82 -42.25
C GLY A 230 -49.67 -12.37 -42.07
N PRO A 231 -50.31 -11.58 -41.19
CA PRO A 231 -49.89 -10.21 -40.91
C PRO A 231 -48.64 -10.20 -40.02
N CYS A 232 -47.55 -9.62 -40.51
CA CYS A 232 -46.30 -9.47 -39.75
C CYS A 232 -46.10 -8.05 -39.23
N PHE A 233 -46.46 -7.05 -40.02
CA PHE A 233 -46.27 -5.64 -39.69
C PHE A 233 -47.56 -4.84 -39.86
N LEU A 234 -47.72 -3.80 -39.04
CA LEU A 234 -48.90 -2.94 -39.03
C LEU A 234 -48.48 -1.46 -39.02
N ARG A 235 -49.03 -0.66 -39.92
CA ARG A 235 -48.91 0.80 -39.90
C ARG A 235 -50.24 1.48 -40.18
N MET A 236 -50.70 2.30 -39.25
CA MET A 236 -51.87 3.16 -39.40
C MET A 236 -51.45 4.43 -40.14
N HIS A 237 -52.34 4.94 -40.98
CA HIS A 237 -52.08 6.17 -41.72
C HIS A 237 -52.01 7.36 -40.74
N PRO A 238 -50.96 8.20 -40.79
CA PRO A 238 -50.74 9.25 -39.78
C PRO A 238 -51.86 10.31 -39.75
N LYS A 239 -52.45 10.64 -40.92
CA LYS A 239 -53.57 11.58 -41.04
C LYS A 239 -54.96 10.93 -40.99
N LEU A 240 -55.07 9.65 -41.36
CA LEU A 240 -56.35 8.94 -41.51
C LEU A 240 -56.42 7.88 -40.42
N SER A 241 -56.99 8.25 -39.27
CA SER A 241 -56.92 7.44 -38.05
C SER A 241 -57.64 6.09 -38.09
N THR A 242 -58.34 5.77 -39.19
CA THR A 242 -59.04 4.48 -39.39
C THR A 242 -58.43 3.65 -40.51
N THR A 243 -57.51 4.21 -41.31
CA THR A 243 -56.87 3.49 -42.41
C THR A 243 -55.62 2.77 -41.91
N VAL A 244 -55.48 1.48 -42.26
CA VAL A 244 -54.35 0.65 -41.87
C VAL A 244 -53.70 -0.04 -43.08
N PHE A 245 -52.38 -0.13 -43.02
CA PHE A 245 -51.51 -0.93 -43.86
C PHE A 245 -51.16 -2.22 -43.12
N ILE A 246 -51.59 -3.35 -43.66
CA ILE A 246 -51.28 -4.68 -43.14
C ILE A 246 -50.33 -5.36 -44.10
N VAL A 247 -49.14 -5.75 -43.63
CA VAL A 247 -48.06 -6.26 -44.50
C VAL A 247 -47.65 -7.68 -44.10
N SER A 248 -47.51 -8.56 -45.09
CA SER A 248 -46.95 -9.91 -44.93
C SER A 248 -45.42 -9.92 -45.05
N HIS A 249 -44.79 -10.97 -44.54
CA HIS A 249 -43.34 -11.18 -44.72
C HIS A 249 -42.93 -11.35 -46.20
N SER A 250 -43.87 -11.72 -47.09
CA SER A 250 -43.67 -11.96 -48.52
C SER A 250 -43.94 -10.75 -49.41
N GLY A 251 -44.14 -9.55 -48.83
CA GLY A 251 -44.36 -8.31 -49.58
C GLY A 251 -45.78 -8.07 -50.07
N GLN A 252 -46.75 -8.89 -49.65
CA GLN A 252 -48.15 -8.59 -49.89
C GLN A 252 -48.63 -7.58 -48.84
N PHE A 253 -49.28 -6.50 -49.26
CA PHE A 253 -49.88 -5.55 -48.32
C PHE A 253 -51.29 -5.14 -48.71
N HIS A 254 -52.14 -4.94 -47.69
CA HIS A 254 -53.50 -4.44 -47.86
C HIS A 254 -53.63 -3.05 -47.24
N VAL A 255 -54.32 -2.16 -47.94
CA VAL A 255 -54.74 -0.86 -47.42
C VAL A 255 -56.25 -0.89 -47.27
N LEU A 256 -56.75 -0.71 -46.05
CA LEU A 256 -58.18 -0.78 -45.76
C LEU A 256 -58.58 0.14 -44.62
N ASP A 257 -59.87 0.46 -44.56
CA ASP A 257 -60.49 1.16 -43.43
C ASP A 257 -60.99 0.15 -42.38
N VAL A 258 -60.54 0.29 -41.13
CA VAL A 258 -60.93 -0.56 -40.00
C VAL A 258 -62.44 -0.50 -39.74
N VAL A 259 -63.09 0.62 -40.04
CA VAL A 259 -64.55 0.78 -39.87
C VAL A 259 -65.31 0.12 -41.02
N ASN A 260 -64.77 0.18 -42.23
CA ASN A 260 -65.36 -0.41 -43.43
C ASN A 260 -64.48 -1.52 -44.00
N THR A 261 -64.56 -2.71 -43.41
CA THR A 261 -63.77 -3.88 -43.82
C THR A 261 -64.15 -4.47 -45.19
N SER A 262 -65.08 -3.86 -45.92
CA SER A 262 -65.47 -4.29 -47.26
C SER A 262 -64.62 -3.67 -48.37
N ASP A 263 -63.98 -2.52 -48.09
CA ASP A 263 -63.16 -1.77 -49.05
C ASP A 263 -61.68 -2.06 -48.82
N ILE A 264 -61.21 -3.20 -49.36
CA ILE A 264 -59.83 -3.68 -49.20
C ILE A 264 -59.08 -3.48 -50.52
N HIS A 265 -58.03 -2.66 -50.50
CA HIS A 265 -57.10 -2.52 -51.61
C HIS A 265 -55.92 -3.48 -51.45
N PHE A 266 -55.71 -4.35 -52.43
CA PHE A 266 -54.64 -5.35 -52.45
C PHE A 266 -53.46 -4.85 -53.28
N TYR A 267 -52.25 -4.99 -52.75
CA TYR A 267 -51.00 -4.69 -53.43
C TYR A 267 -49.95 -5.79 -53.17
N GLN A 268 -49.01 -5.93 -54.10
CA GLN A 268 -47.90 -6.88 -54.02
C GLN A 268 -46.59 -6.20 -54.40
N ALA A 269 -45.64 -6.15 -53.47
CA ALA A 269 -44.29 -5.67 -53.72
C ALA A 269 -43.43 -6.75 -54.41
N ASN A 270 -42.59 -6.32 -55.37
CA ASN A 270 -41.65 -7.18 -56.10
C ASN A 270 -40.37 -7.45 -55.30
N THR A 271 -40.50 -8.14 -54.16
CA THR A 271 -39.38 -8.49 -53.27
C THR A 271 -38.79 -9.86 -53.63
N THR A 272 -37.46 -9.97 -53.73
CA THR A 272 -36.76 -11.26 -53.94
C THR A 272 -36.59 -12.06 -52.66
N SER A 273 -36.60 -11.37 -51.53
CA SER A 273 -36.47 -11.91 -50.18
C SER A 273 -37.59 -11.38 -49.29
N TYR A 274 -37.52 -11.70 -48.00
CA TYR A 274 -38.53 -11.28 -47.04
C TYR A 274 -38.31 -9.86 -46.50
N ILE A 275 -39.41 -9.23 -46.11
CA ILE A 275 -39.42 -7.88 -45.54
C ILE A 275 -39.12 -7.95 -44.04
N ASN A 276 -38.16 -7.13 -43.60
CA ASN A 276 -37.74 -7.05 -42.20
C ASN A 276 -38.22 -5.77 -41.49
N ALA A 277 -38.39 -4.67 -42.23
CA ALA A 277 -38.74 -3.39 -41.66
C ALA A 277 -39.66 -2.61 -42.60
N ILE A 278 -40.61 -1.89 -42.01
CA ILE A 278 -41.52 -0.99 -42.71
C ILE A 278 -41.69 0.32 -41.95
N ASP A 279 -41.96 1.39 -42.69
CA ASP A 279 -42.41 2.65 -42.12
C ASP A 279 -43.22 3.48 -43.11
N ILE A 280 -44.00 4.42 -42.59
CA ILE A 280 -44.83 5.35 -43.38
C ILE A 280 -44.36 6.79 -43.15
N SER A 281 -44.32 7.57 -44.23
CA SER A 281 -43.99 9.00 -44.19
C SER A 281 -44.98 9.78 -43.32
N SER A 282 -44.55 10.94 -42.80
CA SER A 282 -45.39 11.77 -41.91
C SER A 282 -46.62 12.35 -42.63
N THR A 283 -46.52 12.58 -43.95
CA THR A 283 -47.63 13.01 -44.81
C THR A 283 -48.65 11.89 -45.05
N GLY A 284 -48.20 10.63 -44.98
CA GLY A 284 -48.96 9.45 -45.38
C GLY A 284 -48.92 9.16 -46.88
N GLU A 285 -48.16 9.92 -47.68
CA GLU A 285 -48.12 9.79 -49.14
C GLU A 285 -47.06 8.78 -49.63
N MET A 286 -46.12 8.40 -48.76
CA MET A 286 -45.05 7.45 -49.02
C MET A 286 -45.00 6.33 -47.99
N PHE A 287 -44.67 5.14 -48.46
CA PHE A 287 -44.53 3.92 -47.68
C PHE A 287 -43.29 3.16 -48.13
N ALA A 288 -42.46 2.72 -47.17
CA ALA A 288 -41.18 2.12 -47.48
C ALA A 288 -41.00 0.75 -46.83
N PHE A 289 -40.36 -0.16 -47.57
CA PHE A 289 -40.02 -1.51 -47.14
C PHE A 289 -38.51 -1.73 -47.23
N GLY A 290 -37.93 -2.38 -46.21
CA GLY A 290 -36.58 -2.89 -46.23
C GLY A 290 -36.58 -4.42 -46.26
N ASP A 291 -35.91 -5.00 -47.25
CA ASP A 291 -35.78 -6.45 -47.38
C ASP A 291 -34.46 -7.00 -46.79
N ALA A 292 -34.36 -8.33 -46.73
CA ALA A 292 -33.15 -9.00 -46.26
C ALA A 292 -31.98 -8.99 -47.28
N ASP A 293 -32.23 -8.62 -48.53
CA ASP A 293 -31.24 -8.53 -49.62
C ASP A 293 -30.68 -7.09 -49.80
N ASN A 294 -30.92 -6.20 -48.82
CA ASN A 294 -30.46 -4.80 -48.81
C ASN A 294 -31.13 -3.87 -49.84
N PHE A 295 -32.32 -4.22 -50.33
CA PHE A 295 -33.16 -3.34 -51.12
C PHE A 295 -34.12 -2.53 -50.25
N ILE A 296 -34.22 -1.25 -50.60
CA ILE A 296 -35.25 -0.35 -50.10
C ILE A 296 -36.25 -0.16 -51.23
N HIS A 297 -37.51 -0.49 -50.97
CA HIS A 297 -38.63 -0.29 -51.87
C HIS A 297 -39.48 0.88 -51.36
N LEU A 298 -39.64 1.91 -52.19
CA LEU A 298 -40.43 3.10 -51.86
C LEU A 298 -41.68 3.14 -52.73
N TRP A 299 -42.84 3.18 -52.08
CA TRP A 299 -44.16 3.28 -52.69
C TRP A 299 -44.79 4.62 -52.36
N GLY A 300 -45.67 5.12 -53.23
CA GLY A 300 -46.46 6.29 -52.92
C GLY A 300 -47.78 6.41 -53.68
N ASP A 301 -48.64 7.29 -53.18
CA ASP A 301 -50.01 7.52 -53.65
C ASP A 301 -50.09 8.47 -54.86
N SER A 302 -48.96 9.07 -55.25
CA SER A 302 -48.86 9.98 -56.39
C SER A 302 -47.49 9.88 -57.07
N LYS A 303 -47.34 10.51 -58.25
CA LYS A 303 -46.07 10.51 -59.00
C LYS A 303 -44.95 11.32 -58.35
N GLU A 304 -45.29 12.29 -57.50
CA GLU A 304 -44.32 13.14 -56.77
C GLU A 304 -44.77 13.29 -55.31
N PRO A 305 -44.75 12.22 -54.50
CA PRO A 305 -45.17 12.31 -53.11
C PRO A 305 -44.12 13.02 -52.28
N LYS A 306 -44.57 13.70 -51.21
CA LYS A 306 -43.67 14.42 -50.29
C LYS A 306 -43.48 13.65 -49.01
N MET A 307 -42.25 13.62 -48.48
CA MET A 307 -41.96 12.91 -47.21
C MET A 307 -42.54 13.67 -46.02
N ASN A 308 -42.42 14.99 -46.05
CA ASN A 308 -42.88 15.90 -45.01
C ASN A 308 -43.62 17.09 -45.64
N GLU A 309 -44.63 17.63 -44.96
CA GLU A 309 -45.31 18.86 -45.40
C GLU A 309 -44.38 20.08 -45.30
N PHE A 310 -43.58 20.13 -44.23
CA PHE A 310 -42.62 21.19 -43.95
C PHE A 310 -41.26 20.56 -43.60
N SER A 311 -40.36 20.49 -44.57
CA SER A 311 -39.01 19.96 -44.36
C SER A 311 -38.03 21.09 -44.04
N ASN A 312 -37.18 20.88 -43.04
CA ASN A 312 -35.99 21.70 -42.84
C ASN A 312 -35.01 21.49 -44.01
N PRO A 313 -34.24 22.52 -44.40
CA PRO A 313 -33.21 22.37 -45.41
C PRO A 313 -32.13 21.40 -44.91
N ILE A 314 -31.62 20.59 -45.83
CA ILE A 314 -30.52 19.68 -45.56
C ILE A 314 -29.20 20.43 -45.75
N GLU A 315 -28.27 20.20 -44.84
CA GLU A 315 -26.93 20.77 -44.93
C GLU A 315 -26.11 19.96 -45.95
N LEU A 316 -25.87 20.56 -47.10
CA LEU A 316 -24.96 20.02 -48.11
C LEU A 316 -23.54 20.49 -47.83
N MET A 317 -22.56 19.64 -48.14
CA MET A 317 -21.15 19.99 -48.04
C MET A 317 -20.87 21.21 -48.93
N SER A 318 -20.39 22.31 -48.32
CA SER A 318 -19.92 23.46 -49.08
C SER A 318 -18.74 23.04 -49.96
N PRO A 319 -18.60 23.52 -51.20
CA PRO A 319 -17.44 23.21 -52.02
C PRO A 319 -16.18 23.63 -51.27
N HIS A 320 -15.35 22.66 -50.91
CA HIS A 320 -14.06 22.91 -50.26
C HIS A 320 -13.21 23.76 -51.22
N VAL A 321 -13.03 25.04 -50.91
CA VAL A 321 -11.94 25.81 -51.50
C VAL A 321 -10.67 25.22 -50.89
N LEU A 322 -9.98 24.39 -51.66
CA LEU A 322 -8.68 23.87 -51.24
C LEU A 322 -7.78 25.07 -50.92
N PRO A 323 -7.26 25.18 -49.68
CA PRO A 323 -6.28 26.21 -49.39
C PRO A 323 -5.09 26.02 -50.34
N PRO A 324 -4.47 27.10 -50.85
CA PRO A 324 -3.31 27.00 -51.72
C PRO A 324 -2.21 26.20 -51.01
N SER A 325 -1.54 25.31 -51.74
CA SER A 325 -0.43 24.54 -51.21
C SER A 325 0.77 25.47 -51.02
N VAL A 326 0.99 25.90 -49.78
CA VAL A 326 2.15 26.69 -49.39
C VAL A 326 3.28 25.73 -49.00
N ARG A 327 4.38 25.72 -49.77
CA ARG A 327 5.61 25.02 -49.37
C ARG A 327 6.36 25.92 -48.39
N ILE A 328 6.60 25.43 -47.17
CA ILE A 328 7.36 26.12 -46.14
C ILE A 328 8.76 25.50 -46.11
N GLY A 329 9.78 26.25 -46.51
CA GLY A 329 11.19 25.88 -46.37
C GLY A 329 11.80 26.35 -45.05
N GLU A 330 13.07 26.01 -44.79
CA GLU A 330 13.81 26.38 -43.55
C GLU A 330 13.96 27.90 -43.35
N ASN A 331 13.89 28.67 -44.45
CA ASN A 331 14.00 30.12 -44.44
C ASN A 331 12.63 30.84 -44.39
N ASP A 332 11.52 30.10 -44.48
CA ASP A 332 10.18 30.66 -44.49
C ASP A 332 9.61 30.75 -43.07
N SER A 333 9.03 31.90 -42.72
CA SER A 333 8.41 32.07 -41.41
C SER A 333 7.13 31.27 -41.28
N LEU A 334 6.95 30.56 -40.17
CA LEU A 334 5.69 29.87 -39.82
C LEU A 334 4.49 30.82 -39.69
N ALA A 335 4.73 32.15 -39.58
CA ALA A 335 3.68 33.16 -39.57
C ALA A 335 3.12 33.50 -40.96
N LEU A 336 3.61 32.88 -42.05
CA LEU A 336 3.18 33.13 -43.43
C LEU A 336 1.68 32.85 -43.65
N VAL A 337 1.12 31.88 -42.92
CA VAL A 337 -0.31 31.57 -42.94
C VAL A 337 -0.93 32.04 -41.63
N GLY A 338 -1.64 33.17 -41.67
CA GLY A 338 -2.34 33.71 -40.52
C GLY A 338 -3.55 32.84 -40.11
N MET A 339 -3.82 32.78 -38.82
CA MET A 339 -5.07 32.19 -38.32
C MET A 339 -6.26 33.09 -38.68
N PRO A 340 -7.43 32.52 -39.01
CA PRO A 340 -8.65 33.32 -39.13
C PRO A 340 -8.99 33.98 -37.79
N TYR A 341 -9.79 35.03 -37.84
CA TYR A 341 -10.28 35.71 -36.64
C TYR A 341 -11.05 34.73 -35.73
N TYR A 342 -10.62 34.60 -34.48
CA TYR A 342 -11.19 33.69 -33.49
C TYR A 342 -11.86 34.47 -32.35
N LYS A 343 -12.98 33.96 -31.84
CA LYS A 343 -13.72 34.54 -30.69
C LYS A 343 -13.55 33.72 -29.41
N GLU A 344 -13.07 32.49 -29.52
CA GLU A 344 -12.94 31.52 -28.44
C GLU A 344 -11.46 31.18 -28.20
N PRO A 345 -11.11 30.67 -27.00
CA PRO A 345 -9.75 30.22 -26.73
C PRO A 345 -9.33 29.10 -27.71
N LEU A 346 -8.14 29.26 -28.27
CA LEU A 346 -7.54 28.30 -29.21
C LEU A 346 -7.15 27.00 -28.50
N LEU A 347 -7.08 25.90 -29.26
CA LEU A 347 -6.60 24.61 -28.76
C LEU A 347 -5.14 24.67 -28.24
N SER A 348 -4.36 25.65 -28.71
CA SER A 348 -2.97 25.87 -28.26
C SER A 348 -2.85 26.43 -26.84
N VAL A 349 -3.96 26.81 -26.19
CA VAL A 349 -3.96 27.29 -24.81
C VAL A 349 -3.60 26.13 -23.86
N TRP A 350 -2.46 26.26 -23.17
CA TRP A 350 -2.01 25.27 -22.20
C TRP A 350 -2.63 25.50 -20.81
N PRO A 351 -3.24 24.48 -20.17
CA PRO A 351 -3.78 24.63 -18.82
C PRO A 351 -2.68 24.95 -17.80
N SER A 352 -2.91 25.91 -16.91
CA SER A 352 -1.95 26.34 -15.88
C SER A 352 -1.62 25.27 -14.84
N ASN A 353 -2.47 24.26 -14.68
CA ASN A 353 -2.27 23.13 -13.77
C ASN A 353 -1.37 22.02 -14.33
N LYS A 354 -0.90 22.13 -15.58
CA LYS A 354 -0.02 21.15 -16.24
C LYS A 354 1.42 21.67 -16.27
N ILE A 355 2.05 21.67 -15.10
CA ILE A 355 3.46 22.04 -14.90
C ILE A 355 4.34 20.79 -15.06
N PHE A 356 5.35 20.86 -15.91
CA PHE A 356 6.34 19.80 -16.12
C PHE A 356 7.74 20.35 -15.84
N GLU A 357 8.57 19.58 -15.15
CA GLU A 357 9.98 19.91 -14.96
C GLU A 357 10.74 19.61 -16.26
N VAL A 358 11.47 20.58 -16.80
CA VAL A 358 12.18 20.48 -18.08
C VAL A 358 13.66 20.12 -17.82
N GLY A 359 14.22 19.16 -18.58
CA GLY A 359 15.66 18.91 -18.63
C GLY A 359 16.16 17.49 -18.27
N ILE A 360 15.29 16.49 -18.20
CA ILE A 360 15.69 15.11 -17.88
C ILE A 360 15.92 14.31 -19.18
N PRO A 361 17.06 13.59 -19.33
CA PRO A 361 17.25 12.69 -20.46
C PRO A 361 16.23 11.54 -20.43
N PRO A 362 15.81 10.99 -21.58
CA PRO A 362 14.85 9.90 -21.61
C PRO A 362 15.35 8.69 -20.79
N PRO A 363 14.47 7.99 -20.06
CA PRO A 363 14.86 6.80 -19.30
C PRO A 363 15.47 5.76 -20.24
N LYS A 364 16.60 5.16 -19.84
CA LYS A 364 17.25 4.09 -20.60
C LYS A 364 16.37 2.85 -20.58
N ILE A 365 16.39 2.07 -21.66
CA ILE A 365 15.71 0.77 -21.71
C ILE A 365 16.41 -0.17 -20.73
N ASP A 366 15.63 -0.86 -19.90
CA ASP A 366 16.09 -1.83 -18.93
C ASP A 366 16.98 -2.91 -19.57
N GLN A 367 18.09 -3.25 -18.91
CA GLN A 367 19.05 -4.25 -19.40
C GLN A 367 18.42 -5.64 -19.52
N ASP A 368 17.42 -5.96 -18.71
CA ASP A 368 16.69 -7.23 -18.79
C ASP A 368 15.77 -7.32 -20.02
N ILE A 369 15.27 -6.19 -20.53
CA ILE A 369 14.50 -6.14 -21.77
C ILE A 369 15.45 -6.27 -22.96
N LEU A 370 16.63 -5.63 -22.88
CA LEU A 370 17.67 -5.71 -23.90
C LEU A 370 18.26 -7.12 -24.02
N SER A 371 18.43 -7.82 -22.90
CA SER A 371 18.96 -9.20 -22.89
C SER A 371 17.97 -10.23 -23.46
N ASN A 372 16.67 -9.96 -23.37
CA ASN A 372 15.60 -10.85 -23.85
C ASN A 372 15.04 -10.46 -25.24
N ILE A 373 15.70 -9.57 -25.97
CA ILE A 373 15.30 -9.19 -27.34
C ILE A 373 15.40 -10.38 -28.29
N LYS A 374 14.28 -10.69 -28.94
CA LYS A 374 14.21 -11.60 -30.09
C LYS A 374 14.08 -10.77 -31.36
N THR A 375 15.07 -10.85 -32.24
CA THR A 375 15.01 -10.19 -33.54
C THR A 375 14.18 -11.00 -34.52
N ILE A 376 13.14 -10.38 -35.09
CA ILE A 376 12.40 -10.89 -36.25
C ILE A 376 12.45 -9.76 -37.27
N ASP A 377 12.91 -10.06 -38.49
CA ASP A 377 13.05 -9.09 -39.58
C ASP A 377 13.68 -7.77 -39.12
N PHE A 378 14.95 -7.82 -38.67
CA PHE A 378 15.75 -6.67 -38.21
C PHE A 378 15.16 -5.82 -37.06
N VAL A 379 13.99 -6.16 -36.54
CA VAL A 379 13.31 -5.50 -35.42
C VAL A 379 13.38 -6.40 -34.18
N GLY A 380 13.93 -5.85 -33.09
CA GLY A 380 13.99 -6.54 -31.80
C GLY A 380 12.67 -6.45 -31.05
N PHE A 381 12.11 -7.60 -30.70
CA PHE A 381 10.91 -7.73 -29.86
C PHE A 381 11.29 -8.28 -28.49
N ALA A 382 10.91 -7.60 -27.43
CA ALA A 382 11.02 -8.10 -26.06
C ALA A 382 9.71 -7.85 -25.30
N PRO A 383 9.27 -8.79 -24.45
CA PRO A 383 8.12 -8.58 -23.57
C PRO A 383 8.43 -7.51 -22.53
N ASN A 384 7.48 -6.59 -22.31
CA ASN A 384 7.59 -5.57 -21.27
C ASN A 384 7.23 -6.16 -19.91
N ASN A 385 8.24 -6.53 -19.13
CA ASN A 385 8.07 -7.19 -17.83
C ASN A 385 7.75 -6.21 -16.68
N THR A 386 7.95 -4.90 -16.85
CA THR A 386 7.92 -3.93 -15.74
C THR A 386 6.54 -3.31 -15.48
N ASN A 387 5.47 -3.74 -16.15
CA ASN A 387 4.10 -3.19 -16.03
C ASN A 387 4.00 -1.65 -16.24
N ARG A 388 5.10 -0.99 -16.63
CA ARG A 388 5.22 0.43 -16.93
C ARG A 388 4.70 0.72 -18.31
N ARG A 389 4.10 1.90 -18.50
CA ARG A 389 3.62 2.32 -19.82
C ARG A 389 4.79 2.81 -20.67
N ARG A 390 4.69 2.61 -21.98
CA ARG A 390 5.64 3.18 -22.95
C ARG A 390 5.72 4.71 -22.75
N ASN A 391 6.94 5.23 -22.54
CA ASN A 391 7.24 6.66 -22.30
C ASN A 391 6.76 7.23 -20.95
N GLU A 392 6.56 6.38 -19.95
CA GLU A 392 6.30 6.84 -18.58
C GLU A 392 7.57 7.44 -17.95
N ILE A 393 7.52 8.74 -17.61
CA ILE A 393 8.65 9.45 -17.00
C ILE A 393 8.56 9.29 -15.48
N VAL A 394 9.59 8.67 -14.89
CA VAL A 394 9.77 8.65 -13.42
C VAL A 394 10.16 10.06 -12.98
N LYS A 395 9.34 10.70 -12.15
CA LYS A 395 9.64 12.03 -11.61
C LYS A 395 10.72 11.89 -10.53
N TRP A 396 11.96 12.21 -10.86
CA TRP A 396 13.04 12.27 -9.88
C TRP A 396 12.91 13.55 -9.05
N SER A 397 12.69 13.42 -7.74
CA SER A 397 12.79 14.55 -6.81
C SER A 397 14.25 14.91 -6.58
N ARG A 398 14.67 16.14 -6.92
CA ARG A 398 15.93 16.71 -6.41
C ARG A 398 15.88 16.71 -4.89
N LYS A 399 16.83 16.05 -4.22
CA LYS A 399 17.06 16.14 -2.77
C LYS A 399 17.60 17.54 -2.43
N GLY A 400 16.73 18.55 -2.40
CA GLY A 400 17.01 19.83 -1.74
C GLY A 400 16.61 19.76 -0.27
N HIS A 401 17.33 20.46 0.62
CA HIS A 401 16.97 20.59 2.03
C HIS A 401 15.51 21.06 2.18
N LYS A 402 14.63 20.18 2.65
CA LYS A 402 13.23 20.50 2.92
C LYS A 402 13.14 21.37 4.20
N PRO A 403 12.36 22.46 4.22
CA PRO A 403 12.05 23.17 5.46
C PRO A 403 11.29 22.22 6.42
N GLY A 404 11.78 22.05 7.65
CA GLY A 404 11.16 21.19 8.67
C GLY A 404 11.97 19.97 9.14
N GLN A 405 13.25 19.83 8.75
CA GLN A 405 14.15 18.85 9.37
C GLN A 405 14.52 19.30 10.79
N PRO A 406 14.53 18.37 11.78
CA PRO A 406 14.97 18.68 13.13
C PRO A 406 16.45 19.06 13.13
N LYS A 407 16.78 20.04 13.97
CA LYS A 407 18.16 20.51 14.15
C LYS A 407 18.94 19.52 15.02
N PHE A 408 20.24 19.41 14.75
CA PHE A 408 21.17 18.64 15.59
C PHE A 408 21.25 19.23 17.00
N ARG A 409 21.61 18.41 18.00
CA ARG A 409 21.71 18.82 19.42
C ARG A 409 22.69 19.98 19.59
N SER A 410 23.85 19.90 18.93
CA SER A 410 24.88 20.94 18.90
C SER A 410 24.39 22.25 18.29
N GLU A 411 23.47 22.20 17.32
CA GLU A 411 22.86 23.39 16.72
C GLU A 411 21.84 24.03 17.67
N LYS A 412 21.02 23.21 18.35
CA LYS A 412 20.08 23.68 19.39
C LYS A 412 20.83 24.36 20.54
N GLU A 413 21.89 23.73 21.05
CA GLU A 413 22.74 24.30 22.11
C GLU A 413 23.40 25.63 21.65
N ARG A 414 23.91 25.69 20.42
CA ARG A 414 24.52 26.90 19.87
C ARG A 414 23.52 28.05 19.70
N GLU A 415 22.26 27.77 19.42
CA GLU A 415 21.19 28.78 19.36
C GLU A 415 20.75 29.25 20.73
N MET A 416 20.64 28.34 21.71
CA MET A 416 20.40 28.68 23.12
C MET A 416 21.47 29.65 23.64
N HIS A 417 22.75 29.38 23.34
CA HIS A 417 23.85 30.29 23.70
C HIS A 417 23.88 31.61 22.91
N ARG A 418 23.23 31.68 21.73
CA ARG A 418 23.12 32.90 20.91
C ARG A 418 21.91 33.79 21.25
N GLY A 419 21.13 33.43 22.27
CA GLY A 419 20.07 34.31 22.82
C GLY A 419 18.85 34.53 21.92
N ARG A 420 18.64 33.71 20.88
CA ARG A 420 17.41 33.75 20.05
C ARG A 420 16.36 32.77 20.59
N GLY A 421 15.91 33.01 21.81
CA GLY A 421 15.05 32.08 22.57
C GLY A 421 13.54 32.11 22.27
N ALA A 422 13.07 32.80 21.23
CA ALA A 422 11.62 32.96 21.01
C ALA A 422 10.98 31.96 20.03
N GLY A 423 11.76 31.12 19.35
CA GLY A 423 11.25 30.19 18.31
C GLY A 423 11.13 28.72 18.72
N ALA A 424 11.59 28.34 19.91
CA ALA A 424 11.64 26.93 20.32
C ALA A 424 10.25 26.33 20.63
N GLN A 425 9.27 27.15 21.04
CA GLN A 425 7.92 26.67 21.35
C GLN A 425 7.02 26.46 20.10
N GLU A 426 7.41 26.95 18.92
CA GLU A 426 6.63 26.76 17.68
C GLU A 426 6.94 25.44 16.95
N GLN A 427 8.04 24.75 17.29
CA GLN A 427 8.49 23.59 16.53
C GLN A 427 7.84 22.26 16.94
N ASN A 428 7.41 22.10 18.20
CA ASN A 428 6.67 20.89 18.64
C ASN A 428 5.26 20.77 18.02
N ARG A 429 4.75 21.81 17.34
CA ARG A 429 3.39 21.81 16.76
C ARG A 429 3.29 21.24 15.35
N LEU A 430 4.41 20.94 14.67
CA LEU A 430 4.40 20.53 13.26
C LEU A 430 3.86 19.11 13.00
N PHE A 431 3.85 18.24 14.02
CA PHE A 431 3.25 16.89 13.94
C PHE A 431 1.83 16.83 14.50
N ASP A 432 1.36 17.88 15.18
CA ASP A 432 0.02 17.95 15.80
C ASP A 432 -0.98 18.76 14.95
N GLU A 433 -0.55 19.80 14.21
CA GLU A 433 -1.48 20.68 13.48
C GLU A 433 -2.10 20.07 12.19
N GLU A 434 -1.55 18.97 11.64
CA GLU A 434 -2.12 18.27 10.47
C GLU A 434 -3.13 17.15 10.84
N GLU A 435 -3.42 16.91 12.12
CA GLU A 435 -4.40 15.89 12.59
C GLU A 435 -5.86 16.16 12.13
N ARG A 436 -6.14 17.27 11.42
CA ARG A 436 -7.48 17.66 10.95
C ARG A 436 -7.81 17.34 9.49
N ASN A 437 -7.15 16.36 8.87
CA ASN A 437 -7.62 15.80 7.59
C ASN A 437 -8.61 14.65 7.82
N ILE A 438 -9.87 15.01 8.05
CA ILE A 438 -11.02 14.10 8.28
C ILE A 438 -11.22 13.09 7.12
N THR A 439 -10.61 13.30 5.95
CA THR A 439 -10.78 12.46 4.76
C THR A 439 -9.71 11.39 4.54
N GLY A 440 -8.65 11.29 5.37
CA GLY A 440 -7.62 10.25 5.27
C GLY A 440 -6.83 10.18 3.94
N THR A 441 -7.03 11.16 3.05
CA THR A 441 -6.55 11.09 1.66
C THR A 441 -5.09 11.52 1.52
N LYS A 442 -4.59 12.35 2.43
CA LYS A 442 -3.21 12.83 2.46
C LYS A 442 -2.45 12.16 3.60
N MET A 443 -1.28 11.58 3.29
CA MET A 443 -0.43 10.88 4.26
C MET A 443 0.15 11.85 5.31
N PRO A 444 -0.03 11.58 6.62
CA PRO A 444 0.63 12.33 7.70
C PRO A 444 2.16 12.22 7.68
N LYS A 445 2.86 13.25 8.21
CA LYS A 445 4.33 13.31 8.21
C LYS A 445 5.01 12.22 9.04
N TYR A 446 4.35 11.74 10.10
CA TYR A 446 4.93 10.70 10.98
C TYR A 446 4.96 9.30 10.33
N TYR A 447 4.33 9.11 9.16
CA TYR A 447 4.50 7.93 8.30
C TYR A 447 5.57 8.11 7.21
N GLN A 448 6.27 9.25 7.15
CA GLN A 448 7.38 9.38 6.21
C GLN A 448 8.55 8.51 6.67
N GLN A 449 9.35 8.06 5.72
CA GLN A 449 10.55 7.29 6.03
C GLN A 449 11.50 8.15 6.87
N VAL A 450 11.91 7.63 8.03
CA VAL A 450 12.81 8.31 8.94
C VAL A 450 14.26 7.86 8.72
N GLU A 451 15.14 8.80 8.40
CA GLU A 451 16.57 8.53 8.19
C GLU A 451 17.39 9.28 9.23
N ILE A 452 18.36 8.61 9.85
CA ILE A 452 19.31 9.27 10.76
C ILE A 452 20.24 10.13 9.90
N GLN A 453 20.35 11.41 10.25
CA GLN A 453 21.31 12.29 9.60
C GLN A 453 22.58 12.36 10.44
N TYR A 454 23.74 12.35 9.79
CA TYR A 454 25.03 12.38 10.47
C TYR A 454 25.60 13.79 10.42
N SER A 455 25.90 14.35 11.58
CA SER A 455 26.71 15.57 11.69
C SER A 455 28.20 15.21 11.73
N ARG A 456 29.07 16.22 11.80
CA ARG A 456 30.51 16.03 12.05
C ARG A 456 30.79 15.29 13.37
N PHE A 457 29.86 15.34 14.32
CA PHE A 457 29.98 14.70 15.64
C PHE A 457 29.35 13.29 15.67
N GLY A 458 28.92 12.77 14.52
CA GLY A 458 28.33 11.44 14.40
C GLY A 458 26.87 11.38 14.84
N VAL A 459 26.43 10.19 15.28
CA VAL A 459 25.03 9.93 15.68
C VAL A 459 24.69 10.54 17.04
N ASP A 460 25.67 10.76 17.91
CA ASP A 460 25.44 11.34 19.24
C ASP A 460 24.83 12.74 19.21
N ASP A 461 24.98 13.44 18.08
CA ASP A 461 24.44 14.78 17.82
C ASP A 461 23.01 14.74 17.23
N PHE A 462 22.56 13.56 16.79
CA PHE A 462 21.20 13.35 16.29
C PHE A 462 20.20 13.29 17.45
N ASP A 463 19.05 13.96 17.28
CA ASP A 463 18.09 14.12 18.37
C ASP A 463 16.94 13.12 18.27
N PHE A 464 17.14 11.93 18.84
CA PHE A 464 16.11 10.87 18.88
C PHE A 464 14.89 11.25 19.73
N GLU A 465 15.06 12.09 20.75
CA GLU A 465 13.99 12.53 21.66
C GLU A 465 12.91 13.33 20.94
N TYR A 466 13.25 14.01 19.83
CA TYR A 466 12.27 14.68 18.96
C TYR A 466 11.31 13.70 18.27
N TYR A 467 11.73 12.45 18.06
CA TYR A 467 10.95 11.43 17.36
C TYR A 467 10.24 10.46 18.32
N ASN A 468 10.71 10.36 19.56
CA ASN A 468 10.16 9.46 20.57
C ASN A 468 10.15 10.13 21.94
N GLU A 469 8.95 10.48 22.40
CA GLU A 469 8.70 11.00 23.75
C GLU A 469 8.14 9.92 24.69
N THR A 470 8.07 8.66 24.22
CA THR A 470 7.50 7.52 24.95
C THR A 470 8.58 6.70 25.67
N GLN A 471 8.19 5.85 26.61
CA GLN A 471 9.06 4.93 27.33
C GLN A 471 9.50 3.70 26.51
N TYR A 472 8.97 3.53 25.29
CA TYR A 472 9.24 2.35 24.48
C TYR A 472 10.43 2.61 23.54
N GLY A 473 11.39 1.69 23.49
CA GLY A 473 12.59 1.84 22.67
C GLY A 473 12.31 1.66 21.16
N GLY A 474 12.76 2.63 20.36
CA GLY A 474 12.73 2.55 18.89
C GLY A 474 13.95 1.82 18.31
N LEU A 475 13.90 1.42 17.03
CA LEU A 475 15.02 0.76 16.33
C LEU A 475 15.64 1.66 15.25
N GLU A 476 16.97 1.66 15.13
CA GLU A 476 17.69 2.47 14.14
C GLU A 476 17.59 1.94 12.69
N THR A 477 17.70 2.84 11.69
CA THR A 477 17.45 2.53 10.27
C THR A 477 18.67 2.26 9.39
N HIS A 478 19.86 2.75 9.76
CA HIS A 478 21.08 2.58 8.95
C HIS A 478 21.78 1.24 9.18
N ILE A 479 21.01 0.16 9.09
CA ILE A 479 21.47 -1.22 9.22
C ILE A 479 20.90 -2.00 8.03
N ALA A 480 21.70 -2.89 7.43
CA ALA A 480 21.22 -3.74 6.34
C ALA A 480 20.04 -4.60 6.79
N ASN A 481 19.01 -4.72 5.95
CA ASN A 481 17.76 -5.42 6.25
C ASN A 481 16.93 -4.75 7.38
N SER A 482 16.97 -3.42 7.50
CA SER A 482 16.20 -2.65 8.48
C SER A 482 14.68 -2.79 8.32
N TYR A 483 14.18 -3.23 7.16
CA TYR A 483 12.76 -3.55 6.97
C TYR A 483 12.22 -4.59 7.99
N CYS A 484 13.10 -5.40 8.59
CA CYS A 484 12.76 -6.35 9.65
C CYS A 484 12.38 -5.68 10.98
N ASN A 485 12.79 -4.43 11.23
CA ASN A 485 12.60 -3.72 12.50
C ASN A 485 11.14 -3.72 12.96
N SER A 486 10.21 -3.46 12.04
CA SER A 486 8.77 -3.47 12.32
C SER A 486 8.29 -4.82 12.86
N LEU A 487 8.77 -5.95 12.31
CA LEU A 487 8.42 -7.27 12.82
C LEU A 487 9.11 -7.57 14.15
N LEU A 488 10.37 -7.15 14.33
CA LEU A 488 11.09 -7.34 15.59
C LEU A 488 10.37 -6.65 16.76
N GLN A 489 9.81 -5.46 16.53
CA GLN A 489 8.97 -4.77 17.51
C GLN A 489 7.69 -5.58 17.82
N VAL A 490 7.00 -6.11 16.81
CA VAL A 490 5.80 -6.97 17.03
C VAL A 490 6.13 -8.23 17.84
N LEU A 491 7.27 -8.87 17.55
CA LEU A 491 7.71 -10.05 18.30
C LEU A 491 8.08 -9.71 19.75
N PHE A 492 8.69 -8.55 20.00
CA PHE A 492 9.00 -8.07 21.35
C PHE A 492 7.74 -7.85 22.20
N PHE A 493 6.73 -7.20 21.64
CA PHE A 493 5.44 -6.97 22.32
C PHE A 493 4.53 -8.20 22.32
N THR A 494 5.03 -9.38 21.99
CA THR A 494 4.38 -10.67 22.22
C THR A 494 4.95 -11.28 23.52
N PRO A 495 4.29 -11.13 24.69
CA PRO A 495 4.93 -11.37 25.99
C PRO A 495 5.46 -12.80 26.17
N ILE A 496 4.74 -13.80 25.67
CA ILE A 496 5.16 -15.21 25.77
C ILE A 496 6.47 -15.44 25.01
N LEU A 497 6.60 -14.87 23.80
CA LEU A 497 7.81 -15.04 23.01
C LEU A 497 9.01 -14.33 23.66
N ARG A 498 8.76 -13.16 24.27
CA ARG A 498 9.76 -12.43 25.04
C ARG A 498 10.32 -13.27 26.18
N GLU A 499 9.47 -13.92 26.98
CA GLU A 499 9.94 -14.81 28.06
C GLU A 499 10.66 -16.06 27.54
N ILE A 500 10.20 -16.67 26.43
CA ILE A 500 10.87 -17.85 25.84
C ILE A 500 12.31 -17.52 25.43
N THR A 501 12.50 -16.40 24.73
CA THR A 501 13.84 -15.97 24.27
C THR A 501 14.74 -15.57 25.44
N LYS A 502 14.18 -14.94 26.48
CA LYS A 502 14.87 -14.62 27.74
C LYS A 502 15.37 -15.87 28.48
N VAL A 503 14.59 -16.93 28.49
CA VAL A 503 15.00 -18.21 29.05
C VAL A 503 16.07 -18.87 28.17
N HIS A 504 15.94 -18.77 26.85
CA HIS A 504 16.92 -19.35 25.93
C HIS A 504 18.32 -18.73 26.10
N ILE A 505 18.43 -17.39 26.30
CA ILE A 505 19.73 -16.77 26.59
C ILE A 505 20.33 -17.23 27.93
N GLY A 506 19.50 -17.57 28.92
CA GLY A 506 19.92 -18.12 30.20
C GLY A 506 20.49 -19.53 30.12
N SER A 507 20.14 -20.29 29.08
CA SER A 507 20.61 -21.66 28.86
C SER A 507 21.84 -21.76 27.95
N VAL A 508 22.52 -22.92 27.95
CA VAL A 508 23.69 -23.19 27.10
C VAL A 508 23.22 -23.47 25.67
N CYS A 509 23.61 -22.61 24.73
CA CYS A 509 23.26 -22.76 23.31
C CYS A 509 24.52 -22.87 22.43
N PRO A 510 24.82 -24.06 21.88
CA PRO A 510 26.07 -24.31 21.12
C PRO A 510 26.08 -23.69 19.72
N LYS A 511 24.91 -23.27 19.20
CA LYS A 511 24.80 -22.70 17.86
C LYS A 511 25.31 -21.26 17.85
N GLU A 512 26.31 -20.98 17.01
CA GLU A 512 26.96 -19.67 16.90
C GLU A 512 26.01 -18.57 16.43
N ASN A 513 25.41 -18.71 15.23
CA ASN A 513 24.41 -17.79 14.69
C ASN A 513 22.99 -18.23 15.07
N CYS A 514 22.69 -18.27 16.37
CA CYS A 514 21.35 -18.61 16.89
C CYS A 514 20.47 -17.36 16.93
N LEU A 515 19.43 -17.29 16.10
CA LEU A 515 18.52 -16.14 16.07
C LEU A 515 17.71 -16.01 17.37
N CYS A 516 17.38 -17.10 18.04
CA CYS A 516 16.68 -17.08 19.33
C CYS A 516 17.52 -16.36 20.41
N CYS A 517 18.84 -16.60 20.45
CA CYS A 517 19.72 -15.88 21.39
C CYS A 517 19.83 -14.40 21.06
N GLU A 518 20.03 -14.06 19.78
CA GLU A 518 20.14 -12.66 19.34
C GLU A 518 18.84 -11.89 19.56
N LEU A 519 17.67 -12.51 19.38
CA LEU A 519 16.38 -11.93 19.77
C LEU A 519 16.28 -11.72 21.27
N GLY A 520 16.71 -12.69 22.09
CA GLY A 520 16.70 -12.54 23.55
C GLY A 520 17.59 -11.39 24.02
N PHE A 521 18.76 -11.20 23.42
CA PHE A 521 19.63 -10.06 23.68
C PHE A 521 18.97 -8.73 23.28
N LEU A 522 18.38 -8.67 22.09
CA LEU A 522 17.67 -7.48 21.60
C LEU A 522 16.46 -7.14 22.48
N PHE A 523 15.66 -8.12 22.87
CA PHE A 523 14.46 -7.91 23.69
C PHE A 523 14.81 -7.43 25.09
N ARG A 524 15.83 -8.03 25.71
CA ARG A 524 16.30 -7.51 26.99
C ARG A 524 16.85 -6.08 26.86
N MET A 525 17.57 -5.78 25.77
CA MET A 525 18.02 -4.41 25.50
C MET A 525 16.85 -3.43 25.30
N LEU A 526 15.74 -3.85 24.67
CA LEU A 526 14.53 -3.04 24.53
C LEU A 526 13.79 -2.84 25.87
N GLU A 527 13.82 -3.82 26.78
CA GLU A 527 13.31 -3.66 28.16
C GLU A 527 14.13 -2.62 28.93
N ASP A 528 15.46 -2.65 28.78
CA ASP A 528 16.38 -1.74 29.46
C ASP A 528 16.32 -0.31 28.86
N ALA A 529 15.74 -0.13 27.67
CA ALA A 529 15.78 1.11 26.87
C ALA A 529 15.06 2.32 27.48
N LYS A 530 13.89 2.11 28.09
CA LYS A 530 13.06 3.17 28.70
C LYS A 530 12.95 4.45 27.85
N GLY A 531 12.73 4.29 26.53
CA GLY A 531 12.59 5.38 25.55
C GLY A 531 13.82 5.64 24.69
N SER A 532 14.99 5.13 25.09
CA SER A 532 16.21 5.20 24.28
C SER A 532 16.11 4.36 23.01
N ASN A 533 16.77 4.78 21.95
CA ASN A 533 16.87 4.02 20.70
C ASN A 533 17.87 2.86 20.82
N CYS A 534 17.54 1.74 20.19
CA CYS A 534 18.33 0.51 20.18
C CYS A 534 18.73 0.10 18.75
N GLN A 535 19.76 -0.73 18.62
CA GLN A 535 20.20 -1.26 17.33
C GLN A 535 19.97 -2.77 17.21
N ALA A 536 19.36 -3.21 16.11
CA ALA A 536 19.22 -4.63 15.80
C ALA A 536 20.47 -5.22 15.10
N THR A 537 21.63 -4.56 15.17
CA THR A 537 22.83 -4.87 14.37
C THR A 537 23.32 -6.30 14.54
N ASN A 538 23.42 -6.81 15.77
CA ASN A 538 23.92 -8.17 16.01
C ASN A 538 22.97 -9.24 15.46
N PHE A 539 21.66 -9.06 15.69
CA PHE A 539 20.62 -9.93 15.12
C PHE A 539 20.65 -9.93 13.59
N LEU A 540 20.67 -8.75 12.95
CA LEU A 540 20.66 -8.63 11.50
C LEU A 540 21.96 -9.17 10.87
N LYS A 541 23.11 -9.00 11.53
CA LYS A 541 24.36 -9.65 11.13
C LYS A 541 24.27 -11.17 11.20
N ALA A 542 23.73 -11.74 12.28
CA ALA A 542 23.54 -13.18 12.41
C ALA A 542 22.57 -13.73 11.35
N PHE A 543 21.49 -12.99 11.08
CA PHE A 543 20.51 -13.30 10.02
C PHE A 543 21.14 -13.33 8.63
N SER A 544 21.96 -12.33 8.28
CA SER A 544 22.65 -12.28 6.99
C SER A 544 23.64 -13.43 6.76
N LYS A 545 24.09 -14.11 7.82
CA LYS A 545 25.00 -15.27 7.73
C LYS A 545 24.28 -16.61 7.52
N ILE A 546 22.94 -16.64 7.53
CA ILE A 546 22.18 -17.89 7.39
C ILE A 546 21.95 -18.22 5.90
N PRO A 547 22.47 -19.35 5.37
CA PRO A 547 22.34 -19.69 3.95
C PRO A 547 20.89 -19.92 3.50
N GLN A 548 20.03 -20.46 4.37
CA GLN A 548 18.62 -20.70 4.08
C GLN A 548 17.87 -19.39 3.80
N ALA A 549 18.23 -18.29 4.47
CA ALA A 549 17.62 -16.98 4.25
C ALA A 549 17.99 -16.40 2.88
N SER A 550 19.24 -16.60 2.44
CA SER A 550 19.70 -16.23 1.09
C SER A 550 18.92 -17.00 0.01
N ALA A 551 18.74 -18.31 0.20
CA ALA A 551 17.98 -19.15 -0.74
C ALA A 551 16.50 -18.74 -0.89
N LEU A 552 15.92 -18.15 0.15
CA LEU A 552 14.55 -17.62 0.17
C LEU A 552 14.46 -16.16 -0.32
N SER A 553 15.57 -15.55 -0.76
CA SER A 553 15.65 -14.15 -1.22
C SER A 553 15.10 -13.16 -0.18
N LEU A 554 15.50 -13.33 1.09
CA LEU A 554 15.05 -12.50 2.20
C LEU A 554 15.97 -11.29 2.48
N PHE A 555 16.90 -10.97 1.59
CA PHE A 555 17.84 -9.86 1.80
C PHE A 555 17.54 -8.70 0.88
N GLU A 556 17.68 -7.49 1.41
CA GLU A 556 17.60 -6.26 0.65
C GLU A 556 18.88 -6.08 -0.20
N PRO A 557 18.77 -5.76 -1.50
CA PRO A 557 19.93 -5.48 -2.34
C PRO A 557 20.62 -4.17 -1.90
N GLU A 558 21.93 -4.08 -2.12
CA GLU A 558 22.71 -2.89 -1.77
C GLU A 558 22.32 -1.64 -2.58
N GLU A 559 21.78 -1.83 -3.80
CA GLU A 559 21.20 -0.79 -4.63
C GLU A 559 19.67 -0.93 -4.67
N HIS A 560 18.97 0.20 -4.61
CA HIS A 560 17.51 0.21 -4.57
C HIS A 560 16.92 -0.30 -5.89
N ASP A 561 16.38 -1.52 -5.86
CA ASP A 561 15.65 -2.11 -6.96
C ASP A 561 14.15 -1.83 -6.79
N GLU A 562 13.56 -1.06 -7.72
CA GLU A 562 12.13 -0.70 -7.70
C GLU A 562 11.22 -1.94 -7.88
N THR A 563 11.77 -3.11 -8.18
CA THR A 563 11.01 -4.36 -8.35
C THR A 563 10.71 -5.09 -7.04
N ILE A 564 11.34 -4.73 -5.92
CA ILE A 564 11.18 -5.47 -4.65
C ILE A 564 9.91 -5.06 -3.91
N SER A 565 9.06 -6.05 -3.63
CA SER A 565 7.88 -5.87 -2.78
C SER A 565 8.26 -6.12 -1.31
N TYR A 566 8.46 -5.04 -0.53
CA TYR A 566 8.72 -5.15 0.92
C TYR A 566 7.63 -5.92 1.67
N ALA A 567 6.37 -5.85 1.22
CA ALA A 567 5.28 -6.65 1.74
C ALA A 567 5.49 -8.17 1.59
N GLN A 568 5.98 -8.62 0.43
CA GLN A 568 6.28 -10.04 0.23
C GLN A 568 7.53 -10.44 1.03
N LEU A 569 8.53 -9.56 1.07
CA LEU A 569 9.77 -9.75 1.81
C LEU A 569 9.49 -9.96 3.30
N ILE A 570 8.68 -9.10 3.94
CA ILE A 570 8.32 -9.22 5.35
C ILE A 570 7.42 -10.43 5.64
N GLN A 571 6.50 -10.79 4.73
CA GLN A 571 5.68 -12.01 4.87
C GLN A 571 6.52 -13.28 4.81
N ASN A 572 7.51 -13.33 3.92
CA ASN A 572 8.43 -14.46 3.82
C ASN A 572 9.39 -14.51 5.01
N PHE A 573 9.88 -13.35 5.46
CA PHE A 573 10.68 -13.24 6.67
C PHE A 573 9.91 -13.70 7.91
N ASN A 574 8.63 -13.36 8.05
CA ASN A 574 7.77 -13.83 9.14
C ASN A 574 7.64 -15.36 9.18
N ARG A 575 7.44 -16.01 8.02
CA ARG A 575 7.43 -17.47 7.96
C ARG A 575 8.79 -18.07 8.33
N PHE A 576 9.86 -17.48 7.80
CA PHE A 576 11.22 -17.92 8.06
C PHE A 576 11.59 -17.83 9.55
N ILE A 577 11.32 -16.68 10.20
CA ILE A 577 11.74 -16.47 11.59
C ILE A 577 11.00 -17.42 12.54
N LEU A 578 9.69 -17.64 12.35
CA LEU A 578 8.93 -18.59 13.18
C LEU A 578 9.40 -20.04 13.00
N GLU A 579 9.71 -20.44 11.76
CA GLU A 579 10.27 -21.77 11.47
C GLU A 579 11.68 -21.93 12.06
N GLN A 580 12.50 -20.89 11.97
CA GLN A 580 13.86 -20.89 12.50
C GLN A 580 13.86 -20.96 14.03
N LEU A 581 12.99 -20.18 14.69
CA LEU A 581 12.83 -20.23 16.15
C LEU A 581 12.29 -21.58 16.60
N HIS A 582 11.38 -22.19 15.83
CA HIS A 582 10.95 -23.56 16.07
C HIS A 582 12.14 -24.53 16.07
N GLN A 583 12.99 -24.49 15.04
CA GLN A 583 14.16 -25.37 14.94
C GLN A 583 15.19 -25.14 16.06
N GLU A 584 15.40 -23.89 16.46
CA GLU A 584 16.39 -23.53 17.50
C GLU A 584 15.91 -23.80 18.93
N CYS A 585 14.60 -23.72 19.19
CA CYS A 585 14.01 -24.02 20.49
C CYS A 585 13.61 -25.49 20.66
N ASN A 586 13.67 -26.30 19.60
CA ASN A 586 13.27 -27.70 19.66
C ASN A 586 14.38 -28.56 20.27
N THR A 587 14.16 -29.01 21.50
CA THR A 587 15.08 -29.88 22.25
C THR A 587 14.40 -31.21 22.59
N ASP A 588 15.19 -32.23 22.96
CA ASP A 588 14.67 -33.56 23.29
C ASP A 588 13.77 -33.57 24.54
N ASN A 589 13.78 -32.51 25.35
CA ASN A 589 12.95 -32.36 26.56
C ASN A 589 12.21 -31.00 26.55
N ASN A 590 11.32 -30.83 25.57
CA ASN A 590 10.53 -29.61 25.47
C ASN A 590 9.52 -29.48 26.61
N GLN A 591 9.51 -28.33 27.26
CA GLN A 591 8.55 -28.07 28.33
C GLN A 591 7.14 -27.83 27.78
N ARG A 592 6.15 -28.23 28.58
CA ARG A 592 4.74 -28.05 28.28
C ARG A 592 4.24 -26.73 28.85
N LEU A 593 3.98 -25.77 27.98
CA LEU A 593 3.40 -24.47 28.37
C LEU A 593 1.87 -24.50 28.44
N LEU A 594 1.22 -25.37 27.67
CA LEU A 594 -0.23 -25.41 27.57
C LEU A 594 -0.86 -26.43 28.54
N LYS A 595 -1.73 -25.94 29.42
CA LYS A 595 -2.34 -26.76 30.50
C LYS A 595 -3.26 -27.87 29.98
N HIS A 596 -4.04 -27.62 28.91
CA HIS A 596 -5.19 -28.47 28.53
C HIS A 596 -5.11 -29.19 27.16
N LEU A 597 -3.93 -29.28 26.52
CA LEU A 597 -3.81 -30.07 25.28
C LEU A 597 -4.04 -31.58 25.55
N PRO A 598 -4.79 -32.28 24.67
CA PRO A 598 -4.86 -33.74 24.71
C PRO A 598 -3.45 -34.33 24.58
N LEU A 599 -3.12 -35.23 25.51
CA LEU A 599 -1.86 -35.96 25.59
C LEU A 599 -1.72 -36.91 24.39
N ASP A 600 -1.10 -36.45 23.32
CA ASP A 600 -0.37 -37.35 22.41
C ASP A 600 1.11 -37.35 22.84
N GLU A 601 1.77 -38.51 22.77
CA GLU A 601 3.14 -38.83 23.18
C GLU A 601 4.27 -38.02 22.48
N LYS A 602 3.94 -36.92 21.80
CA LYS A 602 4.87 -36.15 20.95
C LYS A 602 5.39 -34.90 21.67
N ASN A 603 6.72 -34.79 21.75
CA ASN A 603 7.41 -33.60 22.25
C ASN A 603 7.30 -32.43 21.25
N TYR A 604 6.30 -31.56 21.42
CA TYR A 604 6.17 -30.33 20.64
C TYR A 604 7.10 -29.24 21.17
N SER A 605 7.77 -28.53 20.26
CA SER A 605 8.57 -27.37 20.64
C SER A 605 7.70 -26.27 21.26
N VAL A 606 8.33 -25.39 22.03
CA VAL A 606 7.65 -24.25 22.67
C VAL A 606 6.98 -23.33 21.63
N ILE A 607 7.63 -23.08 20.50
CA ILE A 607 7.09 -22.27 19.40
C ILE A 607 5.88 -22.93 18.74
N GLN A 608 5.88 -24.26 18.58
CA GLN A 608 4.72 -25.00 18.08
C GLN A 608 3.52 -24.94 19.02
N GLN A 609 3.75 -24.87 20.33
CA GLN A 609 2.66 -24.70 21.28
C GLN A 609 2.05 -23.29 21.19
N VAL A 610 2.85 -22.24 20.95
CA VAL A 610 2.37 -20.84 20.96
C VAL A 610 1.77 -20.39 19.62
N PHE A 611 2.41 -20.70 18.51
CA PHE A 611 2.03 -20.22 17.17
C PHE A 611 1.46 -21.34 16.27
N GLY A 612 1.63 -22.60 16.65
CA GLY A 612 1.28 -23.75 15.81
C GLY A 612 -0.22 -24.06 15.84
N MET A 613 -0.87 -23.96 14.68
CA MET A 613 -2.26 -24.42 14.51
C MET A 613 -2.25 -25.87 14.03
N GLN A 614 -2.84 -26.81 14.78
CA GLN A 614 -2.89 -28.20 14.33
C GLN A 614 -3.93 -28.38 13.24
N MET A 615 -3.51 -28.88 12.08
CA MET A 615 -4.34 -29.05 10.90
C MET A 615 -4.27 -30.49 10.39
N ALA A 616 -5.42 -31.12 10.22
CA ALA A 616 -5.58 -32.38 9.49
C ALA A 616 -5.70 -32.09 7.99
N LEU A 617 -4.78 -32.67 7.21
CA LEU A 617 -4.78 -32.59 5.75
C LEU A 617 -5.45 -33.84 5.19
N VAL A 618 -6.73 -33.73 4.83
CA VAL A 618 -7.51 -34.84 4.25
C VAL A 618 -7.43 -34.75 2.73
N SER A 619 -6.67 -35.65 2.13
CA SER A 619 -6.55 -35.77 0.67
C SER A 619 -7.47 -36.89 0.17
N ARG A 620 -8.47 -36.53 -0.63
CA ARG A 620 -9.40 -37.46 -1.29
C ARG A 620 -9.00 -37.63 -2.77
N CYS A 621 -8.61 -38.84 -3.14
CA CYS A 621 -8.32 -39.22 -4.53
C CYS A 621 -9.63 -39.39 -5.32
N GLN A 622 -9.58 -39.30 -6.65
CA GLN A 622 -10.71 -39.64 -7.53
C GLN A 622 -11.24 -41.07 -7.33
N CYS A 623 -10.40 -42.00 -6.88
CA CYS A 623 -10.81 -43.36 -6.53
C CYS A 623 -11.51 -43.49 -5.16
N GLN A 624 -11.92 -42.36 -4.55
CA GLN A 624 -12.59 -42.26 -3.23
C GLN A 624 -11.73 -42.66 -2.03
N ARG A 625 -10.42 -42.92 -2.20
CA ARG A 625 -9.51 -43.17 -1.07
C ARG A 625 -9.12 -41.85 -0.40
N GLU A 626 -9.30 -41.80 0.91
CA GLU A 626 -8.88 -40.70 1.77
C GLU A 626 -7.57 -41.04 2.49
N THR A 627 -6.69 -40.07 2.55
CA THR A 627 -5.47 -40.12 3.36
C THR A 627 -5.42 -38.88 4.23
N GLU A 628 -5.26 -39.07 5.53
CA GLU A 628 -5.14 -38.00 6.51
C GLU A 628 -3.68 -37.85 6.94
N ARG A 629 -3.18 -36.62 6.97
CA ARG A 629 -1.85 -36.27 7.49
C ARG A 629 -1.93 -35.04 8.39
N MET A 630 -1.34 -35.12 9.58
CA MET A 630 -1.26 -33.96 10.49
C MET A 630 -0.12 -33.01 10.10
N THR A 631 -0.41 -31.72 10.16
CA THR A 631 0.52 -30.61 9.89
C THR A 631 0.30 -29.48 10.88
N ILE A 632 1.34 -28.71 11.20
CA ILE A 632 1.27 -27.61 12.18
C ILE A 632 1.83 -26.33 11.53
N PRO A 633 1.05 -25.64 10.68
CA PRO A 633 1.45 -24.32 10.19
C PRO A 633 1.47 -23.26 11.30
N PHE A 634 2.44 -22.35 11.24
CA PHE A 634 2.52 -21.16 12.11
C PHE A 634 1.75 -19.94 11.57
N VAL A 635 1.52 -19.90 10.25
CA VAL A 635 0.97 -18.72 9.56
C VAL A 635 -0.17 -19.12 8.63
N VAL A 636 -1.23 -18.30 8.62
CA VAL A 636 -2.38 -18.43 7.72
C VAL A 636 -2.30 -17.36 6.64
N ASP A 637 -2.39 -17.77 5.36
CA ASP A 637 -2.40 -16.85 4.23
C ASP A 637 -3.83 -16.52 3.78
N LEU A 638 -4.22 -15.25 3.84
CA LEU A 638 -5.52 -14.80 3.31
C LEU A 638 -5.54 -14.91 1.79
N GLN A 639 -6.54 -15.62 1.26
CA GLN A 639 -6.75 -15.73 -0.19
C GLN A 639 -8.23 -15.67 -0.56
N LYS A 640 -8.54 -15.07 -1.71
CA LYS A 640 -9.90 -15.06 -2.27
C LYS A 640 -10.33 -16.48 -2.62
N ASN A 641 -11.37 -16.94 -1.95
CA ASN A 641 -11.98 -18.23 -2.25
C ASN A 641 -12.63 -18.19 -3.65
N LYS A 642 -12.05 -18.93 -4.62
CA LYS A 642 -12.53 -19.01 -6.01
C LYS A 642 -13.74 -19.94 -6.19
N ASN A 643 -14.05 -20.78 -5.20
CA ASN A 643 -14.89 -21.97 -5.39
C ASN A 643 -16.32 -21.92 -4.85
N VAL A 644 -16.82 -20.78 -4.36
CA VAL A 644 -18.26 -20.68 -4.05
C VAL A 644 -19.05 -20.44 -5.33
N LYS A 645 -19.20 -21.48 -6.18
CA LYS A 645 -20.34 -21.59 -7.10
C LYS A 645 -21.57 -22.00 -6.28
N GLY A 646 -21.95 -21.12 -5.35
CA GLY A 646 -23.18 -21.23 -4.60
C GLY A 646 -24.34 -20.79 -5.49
N ASN A 647 -25.24 -21.71 -5.76
CA ASN A 647 -26.40 -21.60 -6.64
C ASN A 647 -27.42 -20.57 -6.13
N THR A 648 -27.10 -19.29 -6.17
CA THR A 648 -28.03 -18.18 -5.84
C THR A 648 -28.07 -17.20 -7.01
N LYS A 649 -29.02 -17.43 -7.91
CA LYS A 649 -29.44 -16.43 -8.89
C LYS A 649 -30.01 -15.22 -8.11
N GLY A 650 -29.44 -14.03 -8.29
CA GLY A 650 -30.18 -12.77 -8.07
C GLY A 650 -29.83 -11.89 -6.87
N LYS A 651 -28.60 -11.89 -6.33
CA LYS A 651 -28.13 -10.78 -5.47
C LYS A 651 -26.74 -10.34 -5.93
N GLU A 652 -26.49 -9.03 -5.89
CA GLU A 652 -25.19 -8.39 -6.10
C GLU A 652 -24.05 -9.17 -5.40
N PRO A 653 -22.78 -9.07 -5.84
CA PRO A 653 -21.66 -9.61 -5.08
C PRO A 653 -21.61 -8.89 -3.73
N ALA A 654 -22.28 -9.44 -2.72
CA ALA A 654 -22.22 -8.92 -1.37
C ALA A 654 -20.76 -8.76 -0.98
N VAL A 655 -20.40 -7.58 -0.46
CA VAL A 655 -19.11 -7.32 0.18
C VAL A 655 -18.86 -8.47 1.15
N ARG A 656 -17.92 -9.36 0.82
CA ARG A 656 -17.64 -10.56 1.65
C ARG A 656 -17.13 -10.07 2.99
N ARG A 657 -17.68 -10.59 4.09
CA ARG A 657 -17.20 -10.22 5.44
C ARG A 657 -15.81 -10.81 5.66
N PHE A 658 -15.05 -10.23 6.59
CA PHE A 658 -13.73 -10.72 6.95
C PHE A 658 -13.78 -12.17 7.44
N GLU A 659 -14.84 -12.54 8.18
CA GLU A 659 -15.03 -13.90 8.70
C GLU A 659 -15.05 -14.96 7.59
N ASP A 660 -15.77 -14.69 6.50
CA ASP A 660 -15.91 -15.60 5.36
C ASP A 660 -14.57 -15.82 4.63
N VAL A 661 -13.77 -14.76 4.51
CA VAL A 661 -12.47 -14.81 3.86
C VAL A 661 -11.46 -15.57 4.73
N LEU A 662 -11.47 -15.34 6.05
CA LEU A 662 -10.60 -16.04 6.98
C LEU A 662 -10.96 -17.53 7.08
N SER A 663 -12.25 -17.86 7.25
CA SER A 663 -12.73 -19.25 7.32
C SER A 663 -12.39 -20.02 6.04
N GLY A 664 -12.62 -19.41 4.87
CA GLY A 664 -12.25 -19.99 3.59
C GLY A 664 -10.73 -20.15 3.37
N SER A 665 -9.91 -19.34 4.06
CA SER A 665 -8.44 -19.41 3.99
C SER A 665 -7.87 -20.51 4.89
N ILE A 666 -8.46 -20.72 6.08
CA ILE A 666 -8.09 -21.79 7.03
C ILE A 666 -8.56 -23.15 6.49
N CYS A 667 -9.85 -23.29 6.18
CA CYS A 667 -10.48 -24.53 5.72
C CYS A 667 -10.37 -24.73 4.20
N ARG A 668 -9.22 -24.36 3.63
CA ARG A 668 -9.03 -24.29 2.18
C ARG A 668 -9.07 -25.68 1.53
N GLU A 669 -9.79 -25.76 0.42
CA GLU A 669 -9.77 -26.90 -0.51
C GLU A 669 -8.91 -26.59 -1.73
N THR A 670 -7.90 -27.43 -1.99
CA THR A 670 -6.98 -27.26 -3.14
C THR A 670 -6.92 -28.56 -3.94
N GLN A 671 -6.97 -28.44 -5.27
CA GLN A 671 -6.79 -29.58 -6.17
C GLN A 671 -5.32 -29.68 -6.55
N THR A 672 -4.67 -30.79 -6.20
CA THR A 672 -3.25 -31.05 -6.50
C THR A 672 -3.08 -32.45 -7.07
N LYS A 673 -2.13 -32.62 -8.00
CA LYS A 673 -1.76 -33.97 -8.48
C LYS A 673 -0.93 -34.66 -7.39
N ALA A 674 -1.41 -35.79 -6.89
CA ALA A 674 -0.74 -36.58 -5.87
C ALA A 674 -0.63 -38.05 -6.31
N TRP A 675 0.44 -38.73 -5.90
CA TRP A 675 0.58 -40.16 -6.13
C TRP A 675 -0.46 -40.93 -5.31
N CYS A 676 -1.24 -41.78 -5.96
CA CYS A 676 -2.18 -42.66 -5.26
C CYS A 676 -1.64 -44.10 -5.21
N ASN A 677 -1.41 -44.63 -4.01
CA ASN A 677 -0.91 -46.00 -3.80
C ASN A 677 -1.86 -47.08 -4.33
N GLN A 678 -3.14 -46.77 -4.55
CA GLN A 678 -4.11 -47.71 -5.11
C GLN A 678 -4.18 -47.62 -6.65
N CYS A 679 -4.09 -46.42 -7.21
CA CYS A 679 -4.07 -46.22 -8.66
C CYS A 679 -2.67 -46.40 -9.27
N GLN A 680 -1.61 -46.45 -8.44
CA GLN A 680 -0.19 -46.54 -8.83
C GLN A 680 0.21 -45.50 -9.90
N GLN A 681 -0.41 -44.32 -9.84
CA GLN A 681 -0.15 -43.20 -10.74
C GLN A 681 -0.53 -41.88 -10.08
N TYR A 682 -0.06 -40.76 -10.63
CA TYR A 682 -0.43 -39.42 -10.19
C TYR A 682 -1.86 -39.09 -10.62
N GLN A 683 -2.75 -38.96 -9.64
CA GLN A 683 -4.15 -38.58 -9.85
C GLN A 683 -4.41 -37.18 -9.28
N PRO A 684 -5.33 -36.40 -9.85
CA PRO A 684 -5.77 -35.15 -9.23
C PRO A 684 -6.56 -35.47 -7.96
N SER A 685 -5.98 -35.12 -6.82
CA SER A 685 -6.58 -35.30 -5.49
C SER A 685 -7.11 -33.96 -4.97
N LEU A 686 -8.26 -34.00 -4.30
CA LEU A 686 -8.79 -32.87 -3.56
C LEU A 686 -8.20 -32.89 -2.16
N VAL A 687 -7.45 -31.86 -1.79
CA VAL A 687 -6.85 -31.72 -0.46
C VAL A 687 -7.66 -30.68 0.32
N LYS A 688 -8.31 -31.12 1.40
CA LYS A 688 -9.04 -30.27 2.36
C LYS A 688 -8.21 -30.11 3.62
N LYS A 689 -8.09 -28.86 4.09
CA LYS A 689 -7.48 -28.53 5.39
C LYS A 689 -8.58 -28.46 6.46
N ILE A 690 -8.42 -29.16 7.58
CA ILE A 690 -9.37 -29.16 8.69
C ILE A 690 -8.62 -28.79 9.98
N PRO A 691 -8.94 -27.66 10.64
CA PRO A 691 -8.33 -27.28 11.91
C PRO A 691 -8.78 -28.23 13.03
N LYS A 692 -7.82 -28.69 13.85
CA LYS A 692 -8.04 -29.56 15.01
C LYS A 692 -7.80 -28.85 16.35
N SER A 693 -7.00 -27.79 16.35
CA SER A 693 -6.78 -26.94 17.52
C SER A 693 -6.58 -25.48 17.11
N LEU A 694 -6.79 -24.57 18.06
CA LEU A 694 -6.61 -23.13 17.88
C LEU A 694 -5.38 -22.65 18.68
N PRO A 695 -4.41 -21.94 18.04
CA PRO A 695 -3.18 -21.51 18.72
C PRO A 695 -3.41 -20.34 19.70
N PRO A 696 -2.56 -20.17 20.73
CA PRO A 696 -2.55 -18.97 21.57
C PRO A 696 -2.37 -17.65 20.81
N VAL A 697 -1.49 -17.64 19.80
CA VAL A 697 -1.24 -16.50 18.91
C VAL A 697 -1.49 -16.93 17.48
N LEU A 698 -2.46 -16.29 16.83
CA LEU A 698 -2.82 -16.51 15.44
C LEU A 698 -2.16 -15.45 14.56
N VAL A 699 -1.32 -15.89 13.62
CA VAL A 699 -0.60 -15.02 12.69
C VAL A 699 -1.17 -15.15 11.29
N ILE A 700 -1.55 -14.01 10.70
CA ILE A 700 -2.23 -13.95 9.41
C ILE A 700 -1.45 -13.06 8.45
N ASN A 701 -1.10 -13.61 7.29
CA ASN A 701 -0.56 -12.84 6.17
C ASN A 701 -1.70 -12.33 5.30
N CYS A 702 -1.73 -11.03 5.01
CA CYS A 702 -2.76 -10.41 4.18
C CYS A 702 -2.64 -10.72 2.69
N GLY A 703 -1.54 -11.35 2.25
CA GLY A 703 -1.31 -11.79 0.87
C GLY A 703 -1.33 -10.67 -0.16
N LEU A 704 -0.19 -9.98 -0.39
CA LEU A 704 -0.09 -8.98 -1.45
C LEU A 704 0.18 -9.62 -2.81
N GLY A 705 -0.73 -9.33 -3.77
CA GLY A 705 -0.72 -9.84 -5.14
C GLY A 705 -1.99 -10.67 -5.45
N ASN A 706 -2.96 -10.10 -6.16
CA ASN A 706 -4.21 -10.70 -6.65
C ASN A 706 -5.09 -11.53 -5.66
N ALA A 707 -4.67 -11.72 -4.40
CA ALA A 707 -5.29 -12.64 -3.45
C ALA A 707 -6.43 -11.99 -2.65
N VAL A 708 -6.29 -10.75 -2.18
CA VAL A 708 -7.36 -9.96 -1.57
C VAL A 708 -7.38 -8.57 -2.26
N PRO A 709 -8.47 -8.16 -2.93
CA PRO A 709 -8.55 -6.85 -3.56
C PRO A 709 -8.34 -5.73 -2.53
N SER A 710 -7.48 -4.75 -2.83
CA SER A 710 -7.25 -3.59 -1.95
C SER A 710 -8.53 -2.80 -1.63
N GLU A 711 -9.56 -2.95 -2.45
CA GLU A 711 -10.90 -2.40 -2.26
C GLU A 711 -11.62 -2.97 -1.01
N LEU A 712 -11.37 -4.22 -0.63
CA LEU A 712 -11.98 -4.81 0.58
C LEU A 712 -11.45 -4.15 1.85
N TRP A 713 -10.14 -3.93 1.93
CA TRP A 713 -9.52 -3.20 3.05
C TRP A 713 -10.04 -1.76 3.17
N ARG A 714 -10.38 -1.14 2.04
CA ARG A 714 -10.98 0.22 1.97
C ARG A 714 -12.47 0.25 2.26
N SER A 715 -13.14 -0.91 2.23
CA SER A 715 -14.59 -0.96 2.41
C SER A 715 -14.95 -0.62 3.85
N VAL A 716 -15.89 0.31 4.00
CA VAL A 716 -16.47 0.67 5.31
C VAL A 716 -17.87 0.09 5.36
N VAL A 717 -18.09 -0.87 6.25
CA VAL A 717 -19.40 -1.50 6.46
C VAL A 717 -19.95 -0.96 7.78
N ASN A 718 -21.12 -0.31 7.75
CA ASN A 718 -21.77 0.26 8.96
C ASN A 718 -20.86 1.19 9.78
N GLN A 719 -20.10 2.10 9.13
CA GLN A 719 -19.13 3.01 9.77
C GLN A 719 -17.96 2.32 10.48
N LYS A 720 -17.78 1.01 10.33
CA LYS A 720 -16.64 0.25 10.84
C LYS A 720 -15.75 -0.25 9.70
N SER A 721 -14.46 -0.38 10.00
CA SER A 721 -13.47 -0.94 9.07
C SER A 721 -13.79 -2.41 8.76
N TRP A 722 -13.38 -2.88 7.59
CA TRP A 722 -13.54 -4.28 7.20
C TRP A 722 -12.74 -5.24 8.10
N LEU A 723 -11.61 -4.79 8.66
CA LEU A 723 -10.81 -5.53 9.62
C LEU A 723 -11.43 -5.42 11.03
N PRO A 724 -11.88 -6.52 11.65
CA PRO A 724 -12.42 -6.49 13.01
C PRO A 724 -11.32 -6.38 14.08
N THR A 725 -11.67 -5.79 15.22
CA THR A 725 -10.82 -5.70 16.42
C THR A 725 -10.75 -7.04 17.16
N ARG A 726 -11.86 -7.79 17.19
CA ARG A 726 -11.99 -9.09 17.87
C ARG A 726 -12.71 -10.11 17.00
N ILE A 727 -12.27 -11.35 17.08
CA ILE A 727 -12.87 -12.49 16.37
C ILE A 727 -13.03 -13.67 17.33
N THR A 728 -14.13 -14.39 17.21
CA THR A 728 -14.40 -15.63 17.95
C THR A 728 -14.35 -16.79 16.98
N MET A 729 -13.66 -17.87 17.36
CA MET A 729 -13.52 -19.08 16.57
C MET A 729 -13.99 -20.29 17.36
N ASP A 730 -14.95 -21.02 16.79
CA ASP A 730 -15.57 -22.20 17.38
C ASP A 730 -15.37 -23.42 16.47
N LEU A 731 -14.77 -24.46 17.04
CA LEU A 731 -14.58 -25.76 16.40
C LEU A 731 -15.67 -26.73 16.87
N GLU A 732 -16.67 -26.96 16.02
CA GLU A 732 -17.71 -27.98 16.20
C GLU A 732 -17.38 -29.22 15.35
N GLY A 733 -16.55 -30.12 15.89
CA GLY A 733 -16.10 -31.31 15.15
C GLY A 733 -15.10 -30.94 14.05
N ASP A 734 -15.53 -31.04 12.78
CA ASP A 734 -14.70 -30.70 11.60
C ASP A 734 -15.07 -29.33 10.98
N ASP A 735 -16.10 -28.65 11.49
CA ASP A 735 -16.56 -27.35 10.99
C ASP A 735 -16.06 -26.20 11.89
N LEU A 736 -15.43 -25.21 11.25
CA LEU A 736 -14.95 -23.97 11.87
C LEU A 736 -15.95 -22.83 11.63
N LYS A 737 -16.55 -22.31 12.70
CA LYS A 737 -17.36 -21.09 12.69
C LYS A 737 -16.52 -19.91 13.18
N ILE A 738 -16.59 -18.80 12.46
CA ILE A 738 -15.91 -17.55 12.82
C ILE A 738 -16.95 -16.44 12.91
N GLU A 739 -16.99 -15.74 14.04
CA GLU A 739 -17.92 -14.63 14.28
C GLU A 739 -17.17 -13.38 14.75
N THR A 740 -17.63 -12.20 14.34
CA THR A 740 -17.11 -10.92 14.84
C THR A 740 -17.88 -10.50 16.09
N THR A 741 -17.17 -10.34 17.19
CA THR A 741 -17.79 -9.94 18.47
C THR A 741 -17.78 -8.42 18.57
N LEU A 742 -18.94 -7.82 18.84
CA LEU A 742 -19.07 -6.39 19.12
C LEU A 742 -18.73 -6.09 20.59
N GLU A 743 -18.07 -4.97 20.84
CA GLU A 743 -17.81 -4.50 22.20
C GLU A 743 -19.13 -4.38 22.98
N GLY A 744 -19.23 -5.07 24.13
CA GLY A 744 -20.37 -4.99 25.05
C GLY A 744 -21.34 -6.17 25.05
N SER A 745 -21.16 -7.22 24.22
CA SER A 745 -21.94 -8.46 24.28
C SER A 745 -21.18 -9.61 24.97
N ASP A 746 -20.41 -9.32 26.01
CA ASP A 746 -19.77 -10.33 26.85
C ASP A 746 -20.83 -10.98 27.76
N GLN A 747 -21.64 -11.87 27.20
CA GLN A 747 -22.23 -12.91 28.04
C GLN A 747 -21.08 -13.84 28.45
N GLU A 748 -20.82 -13.92 29.75
CA GLU A 748 -19.90 -14.86 30.37
C GLU A 748 -20.36 -16.30 30.10
N THR A 749 -20.08 -16.84 28.91
CA THR A 749 -20.18 -18.26 28.65
C THR A 749 -18.98 -18.96 29.30
N SER A 750 -19.28 -19.98 30.10
CA SER A 750 -18.38 -20.75 30.96
C SER A 750 -17.41 -21.67 30.22
N THR A 751 -16.74 -21.20 29.16
CA THR A 751 -15.85 -21.96 28.26
C THR A 751 -14.41 -21.44 28.23
N ASN A 752 -13.96 -20.74 29.28
CA ASN A 752 -12.57 -20.26 29.41
C ASN A 752 -11.58 -21.46 29.38
N GLY A 753 -10.54 -21.38 28.55
CA GLY A 753 -9.48 -22.40 28.48
C GLY A 753 -9.76 -23.61 27.57
N SER A 754 -10.86 -23.61 26.81
CA SER A 754 -11.13 -24.69 25.83
C SER A 754 -10.15 -24.62 24.63
N PRO A 755 -9.64 -25.76 24.13
CA PRO A 755 -8.85 -25.82 22.90
C PRO A 755 -9.70 -25.63 21.62
N CYS A 756 -11.03 -25.77 21.72
CA CYS A 756 -11.97 -25.73 20.60
C CYS A 756 -12.76 -24.42 20.50
N HIS A 757 -12.67 -23.55 21.50
CA HIS A 757 -13.30 -22.22 21.53
C HIS A 757 -12.22 -21.19 21.84
N ALA A 758 -12.06 -20.18 20.98
CA ALA A 758 -11.07 -19.12 21.21
C ALA A 758 -11.62 -17.75 20.81
N LYS A 759 -11.54 -16.80 21.76
CA LYS A 759 -11.76 -15.38 21.51
C LYS A 759 -10.40 -14.71 21.30
N TYR A 760 -10.18 -14.17 20.12
CA TYR A 760 -8.97 -13.47 19.75
C TYR A 760 -9.20 -11.96 19.70
N GLU A 761 -8.17 -11.24 20.07
CA GLU A 761 -8.06 -9.79 20.01
C GLU A 761 -6.85 -9.40 19.16
N LEU A 762 -7.02 -8.40 18.29
CA LEU A 762 -5.95 -7.92 17.44
C LEU A 762 -4.92 -7.16 18.29
N THR A 763 -3.67 -7.63 18.25
CA THR A 763 -2.56 -7.08 19.05
C THR A 763 -1.54 -6.33 18.20
N ALA A 764 -1.36 -6.70 16.92
CA ALA A 764 -0.50 -5.92 16.03
C ALA A 764 -0.93 -5.98 14.56
N ILE A 765 -0.63 -4.91 13.84
CA ILE A 765 -0.80 -4.77 12.39
C ILE A 765 0.50 -4.24 11.81
N ILE A 766 1.09 -4.95 10.86
CA ILE A 766 2.20 -4.43 10.05
C ILE A 766 1.62 -3.90 8.75
N THR A 767 1.93 -2.65 8.43
CA THR A 767 1.46 -1.97 7.23
C THR A 767 2.61 -1.55 6.34
N GLN A 768 2.43 -1.73 5.03
CA GLN A 768 3.28 -1.10 4.03
C GLN A 768 2.75 0.31 3.76
N ILE A 769 3.65 1.28 3.88
CA ILE A 769 3.40 2.67 3.55
C ILE A 769 3.98 2.93 2.16
N GLU A 770 3.12 3.30 1.22
CA GLU A 770 3.46 3.65 -0.17
C GLU A 770 3.24 5.15 -0.39
N PRO A 771 4.24 6.00 -0.07
CA PRO A 771 4.17 7.42 -0.35
C PRO A 771 4.25 7.70 -1.85
N GLU A 772 3.54 8.72 -2.35
CA GLU A 772 3.52 9.07 -3.79
C GLU A 772 4.89 9.44 -4.40
N LYS A 773 5.91 9.71 -3.57
CA LYS A 773 7.21 10.30 -3.99
C LYS A 773 8.44 9.68 -3.32
N GLU A 774 8.27 8.69 -2.45
CA GLU A 774 9.33 8.08 -1.65
C GLU A 774 9.25 6.56 -1.76
N THR A 775 10.30 5.88 -1.32
CA THR A 775 10.38 4.42 -1.35
C THR A 775 9.38 3.81 -0.37
N PRO A 776 8.68 2.73 -0.76
CA PRO A 776 7.78 2.05 0.15
C PRO A 776 8.56 1.49 1.34
N HIS A 777 8.02 1.63 2.54
CA HIS A 777 8.63 1.10 3.75
C HIS A 777 7.56 0.47 4.65
N ILE A 778 8.01 -0.22 5.69
CA ILE A 778 7.16 -0.99 6.58
C ILE A 778 7.07 -0.30 7.94
N THR A 779 5.85 -0.21 8.48
CA THR A 779 5.57 0.31 9.82
C THR A 779 4.72 -0.69 10.60
N ALA A 780 4.77 -0.62 11.93
CA ALA A 780 3.99 -1.49 12.80
C ALA A 780 3.07 -0.69 13.73
N PHE A 781 1.80 -1.07 13.79
CA PHE A 781 0.89 -0.69 14.87
C PHE A 781 0.84 -1.81 15.88
N ILE A 782 1.08 -1.48 17.14
CA ILE A 782 1.13 -2.44 18.22
C ILE A 782 0.24 -1.95 19.34
N ARG A 783 -0.59 -2.86 19.85
CA ARG A 783 -1.41 -2.66 21.03
C ARG A 783 -0.65 -3.15 22.24
N ILE A 784 -0.32 -2.24 23.14
CA ILE A 784 0.50 -2.56 24.30
C ILE A 784 -0.38 -3.18 25.39
N PRO A 785 0.05 -4.30 26.02
CA PRO A 785 -0.71 -4.92 27.09
C PRO A 785 -1.00 -3.94 28.23
N LYS A 786 -2.20 -4.00 28.82
CA LYS A 786 -2.64 -3.09 29.91
C LYS A 786 -1.70 -3.03 31.11
N LYS A 787 -0.93 -4.10 31.37
CA LYS A 787 0.07 -4.18 32.46
C LYS A 787 1.30 -3.28 32.20
N GLU A 788 1.61 -3.01 30.94
CA GLU A 788 2.81 -2.28 30.47
C GLU A 788 2.47 -0.89 29.91
N LEU A 789 1.20 -0.48 29.95
CA LEU A 789 0.72 0.78 29.39
C LEU A 789 1.13 1.97 30.27
N GLU A 790 1.63 3.05 29.66
CA GLU A 790 1.89 4.28 30.39
C GLU A 790 0.59 4.90 30.94
N PRO A 791 0.58 5.40 32.19
CA PRO A 791 -0.60 6.01 32.80
C PRO A 791 -1.08 7.30 32.09
N THR A 792 -0.21 7.94 31.30
CA THR A 792 -0.48 9.15 30.52
C THR A 792 -0.99 8.88 29.10
N SER A 793 -1.11 7.61 28.69
CA SER A 793 -1.50 7.22 27.32
C SER A 793 -2.94 7.64 26.98
N LYS A 794 -3.16 8.19 25.78
CA LYS A 794 -4.51 8.48 25.26
C LYS A 794 -5.21 7.23 24.68
N SER A 795 -4.43 6.27 24.21
CA SER A 795 -4.86 5.05 23.52
C SER A 795 -3.93 3.88 23.87
N GLU A 796 -4.41 2.63 23.71
CA GLU A 796 -3.60 1.41 23.87
C GLU A 796 -2.70 1.13 22.64
N TRP A 797 -2.90 1.88 21.54
CA TRP A 797 -2.19 1.68 20.28
C TRP A 797 -1.02 2.63 20.08
N TYR A 798 0.09 2.08 19.62
CA TYR A 798 1.31 2.81 19.30
C TYR A 798 1.76 2.49 17.87
N LEU A 799 2.22 3.52 17.16
CA LEU A 799 2.87 3.42 15.87
C LEU A 799 4.38 3.35 16.07
N PHE A 800 5.00 2.30 15.56
CA PHE A 800 6.44 2.12 15.45
C PHE A 800 6.85 2.29 13.98
N ASN A 801 7.53 3.39 13.70
CA ASN A 801 8.18 3.67 12.43
C ASN A 801 9.69 3.78 12.70
N ASP A 802 10.34 2.62 12.78
CA ASP A 802 11.74 2.47 13.21
C ASP A 802 12.02 3.10 14.58
N PHE A 803 12.72 4.25 14.62
CA PHE A 803 13.04 4.95 15.86
C PHE A 803 11.99 6.00 16.25
N LEU A 804 11.00 6.27 15.38
CA LEU A 804 9.84 7.09 15.68
C LEU A 804 8.78 6.23 16.36
N VAL A 805 8.40 6.60 17.58
CA VAL A 805 7.34 5.93 18.34
C VAL A 805 6.30 6.97 18.76
N LYS A 806 5.04 6.74 18.38
CA LYS A 806 3.94 7.69 18.65
C LYS A 806 2.69 6.96 19.15
N ASN A 807 2.05 7.48 20.19
CA ASN A 807 0.72 7.01 20.63
C ASN A 807 -0.35 7.45 19.60
N VAL A 808 -1.16 6.51 19.12
CA VAL A 808 -2.16 6.74 18.06
C VAL A 808 -3.54 6.25 18.48
N ASN A 809 -4.58 6.93 18.00
CA ASN A 809 -5.96 6.53 18.25
C ASN A 809 -6.34 5.29 17.44
N GLU A 810 -7.23 4.47 17.99
CA GLU A 810 -7.71 3.24 17.34
C GLU A 810 -8.30 3.48 15.94
N GLN A 811 -9.05 4.57 15.77
CA GLN A 811 -9.64 4.93 14.46
C GLN A 811 -8.58 5.10 13.36
N GLU A 812 -7.41 5.62 13.69
CA GLU A 812 -6.30 5.81 12.74
C GLU A 812 -5.65 4.48 12.36
N VAL A 813 -5.55 3.54 13.31
CA VAL A 813 -5.02 2.18 13.08
C VAL A 813 -5.84 1.47 12.00
N PHE A 814 -7.17 1.51 12.12
CA PHE A 814 -8.11 0.81 11.22
C PHE A 814 -8.51 1.62 9.98
N ASN A 815 -8.00 2.84 9.82
CA ASN A 815 -8.25 3.67 8.65
C ASN A 815 -7.34 3.24 7.48
N PHE A 816 -7.92 2.56 6.49
CA PHE A 816 -7.26 2.15 5.24
C PHE A 816 -7.81 2.91 4.02
N GLN A 817 -8.46 4.07 4.21
CA GLN A 817 -9.04 4.85 3.10
C GLN A 817 -7.98 5.44 2.18
N GLY A 818 -6.79 5.75 2.71
CA GLY A 818 -5.65 6.24 1.94
C GLY A 818 -5.07 5.17 1.01
N LEU A 819 -4.73 5.54 -0.23
CA LEU A 819 -4.04 4.64 -1.18
C LEU A 819 -2.64 4.24 -0.72
N TRP A 820 -2.06 5.03 0.19
CA TRP A 820 -0.70 4.90 0.71
C TRP A 820 -0.56 3.90 1.86
N LYS A 821 -1.63 3.36 2.43
CA LYS A 821 -1.57 2.44 3.59
C LYS A 821 -2.18 1.09 3.26
N VAL A 822 -1.37 0.03 3.33
CA VAL A 822 -1.82 -1.33 3.02
C VAL A 822 -1.43 -2.30 4.15
N PRO A 823 -2.38 -3.09 4.70
CA PRO A 823 -2.05 -4.09 5.71
C PRO A 823 -1.34 -5.29 5.10
N VAL A 824 -0.31 -5.78 5.78
CA VAL A 824 0.57 -6.85 5.31
C VAL A 824 0.55 -8.06 6.24
N LEU A 825 0.63 -7.85 7.56
CA LEU A 825 0.59 -8.89 8.60
C LEU A 825 -0.36 -8.49 9.71
N LEU A 826 -1.07 -9.48 10.28
CA LEU A 826 -1.97 -9.32 11.42
C LEU A 826 -1.60 -10.35 12.49
N TYR A 827 -1.49 -9.88 13.73
CA TYR A 827 -1.29 -10.71 14.92
C TYR A 827 -2.53 -10.64 15.80
N PHE A 828 -3.12 -11.80 16.05
CA PHE A 828 -4.25 -11.99 16.93
C PHE A 828 -3.83 -12.82 18.13
N THR A 829 -4.15 -12.36 19.34
CA THR A 829 -3.81 -13.07 20.58
C THR A 829 -5.09 -13.45 21.32
N ARG A 830 -5.13 -14.66 21.89
CA ARG A 830 -6.26 -15.10 22.70
C ARG A 830 -6.44 -14.21 23.94
N ILE A 831 -7.67 -13.87 24.29
CA ILE A 831 -7.98 -13.08 25.49
C ILE A 831 -7.75 -13.92 26.77
N ASP A 832 -8.00 -15.23 26.72
CA ASP A 832 -7.83 -16.17 27.83
C ASP A 832 -6.41 -16.75 27.95
N ILE A 833 -5.41 -16.06 27.40
CA ILE A 833 -4.04 -16.55 27.32
C ILE A 833 -3.39 -16.84 28.67
N ASP A 834 -3.63 -15.99 29.67
CA ASP A 834 -3.13 -16.15 31.05
C ASP A 834 -3.72 -17.41 31.72
N ALA A 835 -4.92 -17.85 31.31
CA ALA A 835 -5.52 -19.10 31.80
C ALA A 835 -4.93 -20.33 31.08
N LEU A 836 -4.59 -20.18 29.80
CA LEU A 836 -4.17 -21.27 28.90
C LEU A 836 -2.68 -21.63 29.03
N VAL A 837 -1.82 -20.62 29.19
CA VAL A 837 -0.36 -20.74 29.18
C VAL A 837 0.19 -20.60 30.59
N ASP A 838 1.06 -21.54 30.99
CA ASP A 838 1.80 -21.47 32.24
C ASP A 838 3.25 -21.05 32.00
N ILE A 839 3.53 -19.76 32.19
CA ILE A 839 4.88 -19.21 32.05
C ILE A 839 5.80 -19.70 33.18
N SER A 840 5.24 -20.06 34.34
CA SER A 840 6.03 -20.55 35.49
C SER A 840 6.66 -21.92 35.25
N ALA A 841 6.23 -22.63 34.21
CA ALA A 841 6.83 -23.89 33.79
C ALA A 841 8.23 -23.70 33.18
N LEU A 842 8.57 -22.49 32.70
CA LEU A 842 9.88 -22.18 32.12
C LEU A 842 11.00 -22.22 33.19
N PRO A 843 12.20 -22.76 32.87
CA PRO A 843 13.30 -22.78 33.82
C PRO A 843 13.77 -21.36 34.09
N ASN A 844 13.87 -21.01 35.36
CA ASN A 844 14.30 -19.67 35.80
C ASN A 844 15.79 -19.61 36.18
N GLU A 845 16.51 -20.72 36.08
CA GLU A 845 17.94 -20.80 36.41
C GLU A 845 18.78 -20.27 35.23
N VAL A 846 19.62 -19.28 35.53
CA VAL A 846 20.59 -18.72 34.58
C VAL A 846 21.91 -19.46 34.74
N ASP A 847 22.48 -19.91 33.63
CA ASP A 847 23.77 -20.56 33.64
C ASP A 847 24.92 -19.55 33.78
N HIS A 848 25.66 -19.66 34.89
CA HIS A 848 26.84 -18.83 35.18
C HIS A 848 28.17 -19.48 34.75
N SER A 849 28.16 -20.73 34.27
CA SER A 849 29.37 -21.50 33.94
C SER A 849 30.33 -20.77 33.00
N ILE A 850 29.78 -19.99 32.05
CA ILE A 850 30.51 -19.21 31.04
C ILE A 850 31.50 -18.18 31.61
N LEU A 851 31.36 -17.79 32.88
CA LEU A 851 32.28 -16.87 33.57
C LEU A 851 33.47 -17.60 34.23
N PHE A 852 33.35 -18.92 34.45
CA PHE A 852 34.33 -19.74 35.16
C PHE A 852 35.14 -20.66 34.24
N GLU A 853 34.70 -20.86 33.00
CA GLU A 853 35.34 -21.72 32.01
C GLU A 853 36.04 -20.94 30.88
N ASP A 854 37.09 -21.52 30.31
CA ASP A 854 37.74 -20.98 29.11
C ASP A 854 37.13 -21.56 27.82
N THR A 855 36.48 -20.69 27.04
CA THR A 855 35.70 -21.04 25.85
C THR A 855 36.42 -20.75 24.52
N SER A 856 37.76 -20.69 24.53
CA SER A 856 38.56 -20.34 23.34
C SER A 856 38.39 -21.33 22.17
N ILE A 857 38.12 -20.82 20.96
CA ILE A 857 38.06 -21.60 19.70
C ILE A 857 39.39 -21.62 18.92
N ALA A 858 40.42 -20.89 19.39
CA ALA A 858 41.71 -20.79 18.70
C ALA A 858 42.54 -22.07 18.85
N LYS A 859 42.97 -22.65 17.73
CA LYS A 859 43.73 -23.93 17.72
C LYS A 859 45.11 -23.82 18.38
N LYS A 860 45.77 -22.65 18.29
CA LYS A 860 47.12 -22.42 18.85
C LYS A 860 47.11 -21.89 20.29
N SER A 861 45.97 -21.40 20.77
CA SER A 861 45.79 -20.90 22.15
C SER A 861 45.80 -22.03 23.21
N ILE A 862 45.75 -23.29 22.77
CA ILE A 862 45.70 -24.50 23.64
C ILE A 862 47.11 -24.97 24.06
N ALA A 863 48.18 -24.36 23.52
CA ALA A 863 49.56 -24.60 23.96
C ALA A 863 49.80 -24.01 25.38
N PRO A 864 50.73 -24.56 26.19
CA PRO A 864 50.99 -24.11 27.57
C PRO A 864 51.76 -22.78 27.61
N ILE A 865 51.10 -21.71 27.16
CA ILE A 865 51.57 -20.33 27.25
C ILE A 865 50.87 -19.71 28.47
N PRO A 866 51.57 -18.98 29.37
CA PRO A 866 50.94 -18.28 30.47
C PRO A 866 49.92 -17.28 29.91
N LYS A 867 48.65 -17.42 30.31
CA LYS A 867 47.59 -16.52 29.89
C LYS A 867 47.67 -15.21 30.68
N PRO A 868 47.40 -14.05 30.06
CA PRO A 868 47.49 -12.75 30.71
C PRO A 868 46.33 -12.46 31.69
N PHE A 869 45.33 -13.34 31.79
CA PHE A 869 44.14 -13.17 32.64
C PHE A 869 43.87 -14.39 33.55
N GLN A 870 43.13 -14.17 34.63
CA GLN A 870 42.75 -15.18 35.61
C GLN A 870 41.22 -15.29 35.70
N LEU A 871 40.69 -16.46 35.32
CA LEU A 871 39.26 -16.80 35.42
C LEU A 871 38.71 -16.60 36.85
N LEU A 872 37.41 -16.36 36.95
CA LEU A 872 36.72 -16.27 38.23
C LEU A 872 36.66 -17.65 38.89
N SER A 873 36.70 -17.70 40.22
CA SER A 873 36.32 -18.87 41.00
C SER A 873 34.84 -18.79 41.37
N LEU A 874 34.23 -19.91 41.74
CA LEU A 874 32.83 -19.93 42.20
C LEU A 874 32.59 -19.02 43.41
N GLU A 875 33.62 -18.82 44.24
CA GLU A 875 33.61 -17.94 45.42
C GLU A 875 33.63 -16.44 45.04
N GLU A 876 34.13 -16.10 43.85
CA GLU A 876 34.21 -14.74 43.30
C GLU A 876 33.02 -14.40 42.38
N THR A 877 31.86 -15.07 42.56
CA THR A 877 30.67 -14.82 41.72
C THR A 877 30.18 -13.38 41.90
N PRO A 878 30.10 -12.56 40.82
CA PRO A 878 29.70 -11.16 40.93
C PRO A 878 28.30 -11.00 41.53
N GLN A 879 28.16 -10.06 42.46
CA GLN A 879 26.91 -9.68 43.11
C GLN A 879 26.41 -8.31 42.59
N PRO A 880 25.11 -7.99 42.76
CA PRO A 880 24.60 -6.67 42.44
C PRO A 880 25.43 -5.55 43.12
N GLY A 881 25.90 -4.60 42.33
CA GLY A 881 26.79 -3.51 42.76
C GLY A 881 28.29 -3.79 42.65
N THR A 882 28.71 -5.01 42.24
CA THR A 882 30.13 -5.33 42.07
C THR A 882 30.78 -4.43 41.01
N LEU A 883 31.90 -3.79 41.36
CA LEU A 883 32.63 -2.90 40.47
C LEU A 883 33.52 -3.70 39.51
N VAL A 884 33.39 -3.44 38.21
CA VAL A 884 34.24 -4.01 37.16
C VAL A 884 34.74 -2.91 36.23
N ALA A 885 36.00 -2.99 35.82
CA ALA A 885 36.55 -2.07 34.83
C ALA A 885 36.52 -2.72 33.45
N ILE A 886 36.10 -1.98 32.42
CA ILE A 886 35.95 -2.49 31.05
C ILE A 886 36.58 -1.53 30.05
N ASP A 887 37.20 -2.11 29.04
CA ASP A 887 37.63 -1.42 27.83
C ASP A 887 37.49 -2.36 26.62
N ALA A 888 37.21 -1.81 25.44
CA ALA A 888 36.93 -2.57 24.24
C ALA A 888 37.56 -1.94 23.01
N GLU A 889 38.08 -2.81 22.13
CA GLU A 889 38.77 -2.40 20.91
C GLU A 889 38.05 -2.88 19.66
N PHE A 890 38.16 -2.09 18.60
CA PHE A 890 37.36 -2.22 17.39
C PHE A 890 38.21 -2.27 16.12
N VAL A 891 37.65 -2.91 15.09
CA VAL A 891 38.18 -2.89 13.71
C VAL A 891 37.13 -2.33 12.75
N ALA A 892 37.58 -1.70 11.66
CA ALA A 892 36.70 -1.17 10.63
C ALA A 892 36.43 -2.23 9.55
N LEU A 893 35.15 -2.57 9.37
CA LEU A 893 34.67 -3.43 8.29
C LEU A 893 34.35 -2.63 7.02
N SER A 894 34.12 -1.32 7.13
CA SER A 894 33.94 -0.41 5.99
C SER A 894 34.39 1.01 6.34
N GLN A 895 34.84 1.75 5.33
CA GLN A 895 35.21 3.17 5.47
C GLN A 895 33.96 4.07 5.44
N GLU A 896 34.12 5.30 5.94
CA GLU A 896 33.08 6.32 5.85
C GLU A 896 32.89 6.80 4.40
N GLU A 897 31.64 6.95 3.98
CA GLU A 897 31.28 7.50 2.67
C GLU A 897 30.80 8.95 2.84
N THR A 898 31.44 9.88 2.12
CA THR A 898 31.12 11.31 2.20
C THR A 898 30.69 11.84 0.83
N GLU A 899 29.57 12.57 0.81
CA GLU A 899 29.14 13.34 -0.35
C GLU A 899 29.63 14.77 -0.22
N ILE A 900 30.25 15.27 -1.28
CA ILE A 900 30.63 16.68 -1.39
C ILE A 900 29.60 17.34 -2.29
N ARG A 901 28.76 18.19 -1.71
CA ARG A 901 27.75 18.95 -2.47
C ARG A 901 28.42 20.08 -3.25
N SER A 902 27.73 20.58 -4.28
CA SER A 902 28.20 21.67 -5.13
C SER A 902 28.41 23.01 -4.40
N ASP A 903 27.87 23.15 -3.18
CA ASP A 903 28.09 24.30 -2.28
C ASP A 903 29.37 24.15 -1.41
N GLY A 904 30.11 23.05 -1.55
CA GLY A 904 31.32 22.75 -0.77
C GLY A 904 31.03 22.13 0.59
N THR A 905 29.78 21.87 0.95
CA THR A 905 29.43 21.16 2.18
C THR A 905 29.72 19.67 2.04
N LYS A 906 30.40 19.09 3.05
CA LYS A 906 30.63 17.66 3.17
C LYS A 906 29.54 17.08 4.07
N SER A 907 28.72 16.17 3.55
CA SER A 907 27.78 15.39 4.35
C SER A 907 28.19 13.92 4.34
N VAL A 908 28.34 13.33 5.52
CA VAL A 908 28.57 11.89 5.66
C VAL A 908 27.27 11.17 5.26
N ILE A 909 27.31 10.38 4.19
CA ILE A 909 26.16 9.55 3.78
C ILE A 909 26.11 8.31 4.69
N ARG A 910 27.25 7.63 4.84
CA ARG A 910 27.36 6.37 5.57
C ARG A 910 28.57 6.43 6.51
N PRO A 911 28.38 6.24 7.82
CA PRO A 911 29.49 6.19 8.77
C PRO A 911 30.33 4.92 8.56
N SER A 912 31.55 4.91 9.11
CA SER A 912 32.37 3.70 9.14
C SER A 912 31.70 2.61 9.98
N ARG A 913 31.68 1.37 9.46
CA ARG A 913 31.10 0.23 10.17
C ARG A 913 32.18 -0.41 11.03
N LEU A 914 32.15 -0.12 12.34
CA LEU A 914 33.03 -0.73 13.32
C LEU A 914 32.47 -2.07 13.82
N SER A 915 33.36 -2.98 14.19
CA SER A 915 33.02 -4.26 14.84
C SER A 915 33.91 -4.49 16.04
N LEU A 916 33.34 -5.04 17.11
CA LEU A 916 34.07 -5.46 18.30
C LEU A 916 35.11 -6.52 17.91
N ALA A 917 36.34 -6.33 18.39
CA ALA A 917 37.48 -7.16 18.04
C ALA A 917 38.26 -7.65 19.26
N ARG A 918 38.32 -6.87 20.35
CA ARG A 918 38.80 -7.33 21.67
C ARG A 918 37.98 -6.69 22.79
N VAL A 919 37.74 -7.39 23.89
CA VAL A 919 37.15 -6.83 25.10
C VAL A 919 37.88 -7.34 26.33
N SER A 920 38.23 -6.44 27.25
CA SER A 920 38.90 -6.77 28.49
C SER A 920 38.10 -6.27 29.68
N VAL A 921 37.86 -7.16 30.66
CA VAL A 921 37.16 -6.84 31.91
C VAL A 921 38.01 -7.25 33.11
N LEU A 922 38.23 -6.27 34.00
CA LEU A 922 39.08 -6.39 35.19
C LEU A 922 38.25 -6.30 36.46
N ARG A 923 38.72 -6.98 37.51
CA ARG A 923 38.15 -6.88 38.86
C ARG A 923 38.38 -5.46 39.39
N GLY A 924 37.31 -4.76 39.80
CA GLY A 924 37.40 -3.40 40.33
C GLY A 924 37.75 -3.32 41.82
N GLU A 925 37.53 -4.41 42.56
CA GLU A 925 37.63 -4.49 44.02
C GLU A 925 38.17 -5.87 44.47
N GLY A 926 38.59 -5.97 45.73
CA GLY A 926 39.07 -7.22 46.36
C GLY A 926 40.58 -7.47 46.25
N GLU A 927 41.05 -8.65 46.68
CA GLU A 927 42.48 -8.98 46.73
C GLU A 927 43.14 -9.05 45.33
N LYS A 928 42.34 -9.35 44.30
CA LYS A 928 42.77 -9.48 42.90
C LYS A 928 42.37 -8.27 42.05
N GLU A 929 42.23 -7.10 42.68
CA GLU A 929 41.91 -5.86 41.98
C GLU A 929 42.89 -5.57 40.82
N GLY A 930 42.36 -5.11 39.69
CA GLY A 930 43.14 -4.75 38.51
C GLY A 930 43.67 -5.95 37.70
N ILE A 931 43.31 -7.18 38.09
CA ILE A 931 43.61 -8.41 37.35
C ILE A 931 42.43 -8.72 36.41
N PRO A 932 42.67 -8.89 35.08
CA PRO A 932 41.62 -9.25 34.13
C PRO A 932 41.09 -10.66 34.39
N PHE A 933 39.77 -10.83 34.24
CA PHE A 933 39.11 -12.14 34.20
C PHE A 933 38.46 -12.43 32.84
N ILE A 934 38.23 -11.40 32.03
CA ILE A 934 37.89 -11.51 30.61
C ILE A 934 38.97 -10.74 29.85
N ASP A 935 39.57 -11.37 28.85
CA ASP A 935 40.43 -10.75 27.84
C ASP A 935 40.24 -11.50 26.53
N ASP A 936 39.07 -11.27 25.92
CA ASP A 936 38.54 -12.06 24.83
C ASP A 936 38.77 -11.32 23.50
N TYR A 937 39.37 -12.00 22.53
CA TYR A 937 39.43 -11.57 21.13
C TYR A 937 38.22 -12.15 20.38
N ILE A 938 37.61 -11.36 19.49
CA ILE A 938 36.36 -11.74 18.83
C ILE A 938 36.67 -12.24 17.42
N ALA A 939 36.30 -13.50 17.13
CA ALA A 939 36.40 -14.05 15.79
C ALA A 939 35.47 -13.31 14.83
N THR A 940 36.02 -12.90 13.68
CA THR A 940 35.23 -12.31 12.58
C THR A 940 35.44 -13.08 11.28
N SER A 941 34.34 -13.41 10.62
CA SER A 941 34.33 -13.97 9.25
C SER A 941 34.35 -12.88 8.19
N ASP A 942 33.98 -11.66 8.55
CA ASP A 942 33.83 -10.55 7.62
C ASP A 942 35.21 -9.95 7.32
N PRO A 943 35.48 -9.54 6.07
CA PRO A 943 36.76 -8.95 5.70
C PRO A 943 36.97 -7.63 6.46
N VAL A 944 38.08 -7.54 7.20
CA VAL A 944 38.49 -6.31 7.89
C VAL A 944 39.20 -5.41 6.89
N VAL A 945 38.69 -4.19 6.71
CA VAL A 945 39.27 -3.18 5.82
C VAL A 945 40.44 -2.47 6.50
N ASP A 946 40.28 -2.14 7.78
CA ASP A 946 41.32 -1.52 8.60
C ASP A 946 41.27 -2.07 10.03
N TYR A 947 42.41 -2.56 10.52
CA TYR A 947 42.55 -3.09 11.88
C TYR A 947 42.73 -1.99 12.93
N LEU A 948 42.97 -0.74 12.50
CA LEU A 948 43.19 0.40 13.38
C LEU A 948 44.32 0.14 14.39
N THR A 949 45.37 -0.60 14.01
CA THR A 949 46.37 -1.16 14.94
C THR A 949 47.04 -0.14 15.86
N GLU A 950 47.21 1.11 15.41
CA GLU A 950 47.72 2.21 16.26
C GLU A 950 46.81 2.49 17.46
N TYR A 951 45.50 2.39 17.25
CA TYR A 951 44.45 2.70 18.22
C TYR A 951 43.83 1.46 18.88
N SER A 952 43.99 0.27 18.31
CA SER A 952 43.38 -0.98 18.81
C SER A 952 44.37 -2.01 19.34
N GLY A 953 45.64 -1.90 18.94
CA GLY A 953 46.65 -2.92 19.20
C GLY A 953 46.48 -4.24 18.43
N ILE A 954 45.43 -4.38 17.60
CA ILE A 954 45.09 -5.64 16.91
C ILE A 954 45.86 -5.77 15.59
N LYS A 955 46.41 -6.96 15.33
CA LYS A 955 47.15 -7.29 14.10
C LYS A 955 46.40 -8.30 13.24
N ALA A 956 46.73 -8.32 11.95
CA ALA A 956 46.21 -9.32 11.02
C ALA A 956 46.59 -10.74 11.49
N GLY A 957 45.59 -11.59 11.70
CA GLY A 957 45.73 -12.96 12.23
C GLY A 957 45.30 -13.13 13.69
N ASP A 958 45.14 -12.05 14.47
CA ASP A 958 44.70 -12.16 15.87
C ASP A 958 43.22 -12.59 15.99
N LEU A 959 42.42 -12.31 14.95
CA LEU A 959 40.97 -12.60 14.91
C LEU A 959 40.63 -13.89 14.14
N ASP A 960 41.63 -14.63 13.64
CA ASP A 960 41.44 -15.85 12.86
C ASP A 960 41.66 -17.11 13.73
N PRO A 961 40.68 -18.04 13.82
CA PRO A 961 40.81 -19.27 14.62
C PRO A 961 42.03 -20.15 14.29
N ALA A 962 42.56 -20.08 13.08
CA ALA A 962 43.71 -20.89 12.66
C ALA A 962 45.07 -20.30 13.08
N THR A 963 45.15 -18.98 13.18
CA THR A 963 46.43 -18.25 13.36
C THR A 963 46.57 -17.60 14.72
N SER A 964 45.45 -17.24 15.37
CA SER A 964 45.42 -16.51 16.63
C SER A 964 46.10 -17.26 17.77
N ARG A 965 46.80 -16.48 18.62
CA ARG A 965 47.49 -16.93 19.83
C ARG A 965 46.76 -16.53 21.12
N HIS A 966 45.71 -15.73 20.99
CA HIS A 966 44.93 -15.19 22.08
C HIS A 966 43.69 -16.05 22.36
N THR A 967 43.00 -15.80 23.47
CA THR A 967 41.70 -16.39 23.75
C THR A 967 40.70 -15.81 22.76
N LEU A 968 40.36 -16.60 21.74
CA LEU A 968 39.47 -16.20 20.66
C LEU A 968 38.09 -16.80 20.90
N VAL A 969 37.04 -15.98 20.92
CA VAL A 969 35.66 -16.43 21.13
C VAL A 969 34.74 -15.88 20.03
N PRO A 970 33.62 -16.56 19.74
CA PRO A 970 32.58 -15.98 18.90
C PRO A 970 31.94 -14.74 19.54
N LEU A 971 31.43 -13.81 18.72
CA LEU A 971 30.79 -12.58 19.19
C LEU A 971 29.67 -12.85 20.22
N LYS A 972 28.84 -13.86 19.97
CA LYS A 972 27.76 -14.30 20.87
C LYS A 972 28.26 -14.63 22.27
N VAL A 973 29.42 -15.26 22.40
CA VAL A 973 29.99 -15.69 23.69
C VAL A 973 30.47 -14.48 24.49
N ALA A 974 31.24 -13.59 23.86
CA ALA A 974 31.67 -12.34 24.49
C ALA A 974 30.46 -11.49 24.92
N TYR A 975 29.45 -11.37 24.05
CA TYR A 975 28.21 -10.66 24.36
C TYR A 975 27.47 -11.29 25.53
N LYS A 976 27.33 -12.63 25.58
CA LYS A 976 26.67 -13.34 26.68
C LYS A 976 27.37 -13.11 28.02
N LYS A 977 28.71 -13.10 28.06
CA LYS A 977 29.48 -12.78 29.27
C LYS A 977 29.19 -11.36 29.77
N LEU A 978 29.27 -10.37 28.88
CA LEU A 978 28.98 -8.97 29.23
C LEU A 978 27.53 -8.77 29.67
N ARG A 979 26.59 -9.42 28.96
CA ARG A 979 25.18 -9.39 29.29
C ARG A 979 24.89 -9.98 30.66
N LEU A 980 25.53 -11.10 30.99
CA LEU A 980 25.38 -11.74 32.29
C LEU A 980 25.90 -10.83 33.42
N LEU A 981 27.03 -10.15 33.22
CA LEU A 981 27.54 -9.16 34.18
C LEU A 981 26.57 -7.99 34.37
N LEU A 982 25.95 -7.52 33.29
CA LEU A 982 24.92 -6.49 33.33
C LEU A 982 23.69 -6.94 34.13
N ASP A 983 23.16 -8.13 33.82
CA ASP A 983 21.98 -8.71 34.46
C ASP A 983 22.22 -9.06 35.95
N LEU A 984 23.47 -9.39 36.33
CA LEU A 984 23.88 -9.56 37.72
C LEU A 984 23.98 -8.24 38.50
N GLY A 985 23.82 -7.08 37.85
CA GLY A 985 23.86 -5.78 38.50
C GLY A 985 25.26 -5.21 38.69
N CYS A 986 26.27 -5.67 37.95
CA CYS A 986 27.62 -5.12 38.03
C CYS A 986 27.67 -3.66 37.54
N VAL A 987 28.59 -2.87 38.09
CA VAL A 987 28.82 -1.47 37.71
C VAL A 987 30.10 -1.38 36.88
N PHE A 988 29.99 -0.84 35.67
CA PHE A 988 31.07 -0.74 34.70
C PHE A 988 31.79 0.60 34.80
N VAL A 989 33.10 0.56 35.07
CA VAL A 989 34.01 1.72 35.06
C VAL A 989 34.85 1.71 33.79
N GLY A 990 35.00 2.86 33.14
CA GLY A 990 35.82 2.98 31.95
C GLY A 990 36.00 4.43 31.48
N HIS A 991 36.44 4.61 30.23
CA HIS A 991 36.72 5.93 29.66
C HIS A 991 36.11 6.06 28.26
N GLY A 992 35.01 6.79 28.12
CA GLY A 992 34.32 6.96 26.84
C GLY A 992 33.34 5.83 26.51
N LEU A 993 32.84 5.15 27.54
CA LEU A 993 32.04 3.91 27.45
C LEU A 993 30.79 4.03 26.59
N LYS A 994 30.23 5.24 26.43
CA LYS A 994 29.05 5.46 25.58
C LYS A 994 29.28 4.96 24.14
N LYS A 995 30.47 5.24 23.57
CA LYS A 995 30.83 4.79 22.23
C LYS A 995 31.03 3.27 22.21
N ASP A 996 31.67 2.73 23.24
CA ASP A 996 32.01 1.32 23.31
C ASP A 996 30.76 0.44 23.41
N PHE A 997 29.85 0.77 24.33
CA PHE A 997 28.58 0.08 24.47
C PHE A 997 27.72 0.16 23.21
N ARG A 998 27.76 1.30 22.50
CA ARG A 998 27.09 1.45 21.20
C ARG A 998 27.65 0.50 20.14
N ILE A 999 28.97 0.33 20.04
CA ILE A 999 29.59 -0.56 19.05
C ILE A 999 29.44 -2.04 19.45
N ILE A 1000 29.55 -2.35 20.74
CA ILE A 1000 29.23 -3.68 21.30
C ILE A 1000 27.76 -4.04 21.04
N ASN A 1001 26.91 -3.03 20.89
CA ASN A 1001 25.46 -3.12 20.76
C ASN A 1001 24.78 -3.66 22.03
N ILE A 1002 25.15 -3.09 23.17
CA ILE A 1002 24.54 -3.35 24.48
C ILE A 1002 24.11 -2.02 25.08
N LEU A 1003 22.91 -1.97 25.64
CA LEU A 1003 22.46 -0.80 26.39
C LEU A 1003 22.66 -1.06 27.88
N VAL A 1004 23.45 -0.21 28.52
CA VAL A 1004 23.71 -0.28 29.97
C VAL A 1004 22.92 0.85 30.64
N PRO A 1005 22.10 0.57 31.66
CA PRO A 1005 21.40 1.59 32.42
C PRO A 1005 22.38 2.60 33.02
N PRO A 1006 22.03 3.90 33.08
CA PRO A 1006 22.95 4.94 33.54
C PRO A 1006 23.40 4.74 34.98
N GLU A 1007 22.64 4.01 35.81
CA GLU A 1007 23.02 3.70 37.19
C GLU A 1007 24.20 2.72 37.28
N GLN A 1008 24.46 1.94 36.23
CA GLN A 1008 25.54 0.95 36.15
C GLN A 1008 26.74 1.44 35.34
N VAL A 1009 26.76 2.71 34.89
CA VAL A 1009 27.85 3.28 34.10
C VAL A 1009 28.61 4.34 34.88
N ILE A 1010 29.91 4.15 35.01
CA ILE A 1010 30.85 5.13 35.56
C ILE A 1010 31.85 5.47 34.46
N ASP A 1011 31.55 6.54 33.72
CA ASP A 1011 32.42 7.03 32.65
C ASP A 1011 33.34 8.15 33.15
N THR A 1012 34.63 7.85 33.24
CA THR A 1012 35.65 8.82 33.66
C THR A 1012 35.73 10.04 32.74
N VAL A 1013 35.36 9.93 31.46
CA VAL A 1013 35.30 11.08 30.56
C VAL A 1013 34.26 12.08 31.04
N GLU A 1014 33.07 11.61 31.42
CA GLU A 1014 31.98 12.48 31.87
C GLU A 1014 32.27 13.06 33.27
N ILE A 1015 32.97 12.31 34.13
CA ILE A 1015 33.43 12.82 35.44
C ILE A 1015 34.38 14.02 35.26
N PHE A 1016 35.39 13.91 34.41
CA PHE A 1016 36.39 14.97 34.20
C PHE A 1016 36.00 15.98 33.10
N HIS A 1017 34.71 16.12 32.78
CA HIS A 1017 34.20 17.01 31.73
C HIS A 1017 33.46 18.23 32.28
N ILE A 1018 33.86 19.43 31.85
CA ILE A 1018 33.17 20.69 32.13
C ILE A 1018 32.22 21.00 30.97
N LYS A 1019 30.91 20.82 31.18
CA LYS A 1019 29.85 21.00 30.16
C LYS A 1019 29.96 22.32 29.38
N ASN A 1020 30.27 23.43 30.05
CA ASN A 1020 30.37 24.75 29.44
C ASN A 1020 31.58 24.94 28.49
N ARG A 1021 32.57 24.03 28.49
CA ARG A 1021 33.82 24.16 27.71
C ARG A 1021 33.90 23.20 26.51
N GLN A 1022 32.89 22.35 26.30
CA GLN A 1022 32.68 21.46 25.14
C GLN A 1022 33.91 20.60 24.73
N ARG A 1023 34.84 20.28 25.63
CA ARG A 1023 36.02 19.45 25.33
C ARG A 1023 36.10 18.24 26.25
N LYS A 1024 35.93 17.04 25.69
CA LYS A 1024 36.24 15.77 26.34
C LYS A 1024 37.76 15.57 26.40
N ILE A 1025 38.26 15.09 27.54
CA ILE A 1025 39.70 14.91 27.80
C ILE A 1025 40.08 13.45 27.53
N SER A 1026 41.20 13.21 26.86
CA SER A 1026 41.67 11.84 26.59
C SER A 1026 42.25 11.17 27.82
N LEU A 1027 42.11 9.84 27.88
CA LEU A 1027 42.65 8.99 28.95
C LEU A 1027 44.15 9.22 29.14
N ARG A 1028 44.90 9.23 28.02
CA ARG A 1028 46.34 9.48 28.00
C ARG A 1028 46.73 10.80 28.67
N PHE A 1029 45.95 11.86 28.46
CA PHE A 1029 46.23 13.15 29.10
C PHE A 1029 45.88 13.14 30.59
N LEU A 1030 44.77 12.51 30.98
CA LEU A 1030 44.39 12.36 32.38
C LEU A 1030 45.39 11.51 33.17
N ALA A 1031 45.85 10.40 32.59
CA ALA A 1031 46.88 9.54 33.18
C ALA A 1031 48.20 10.30 33.38
N TRP A 1032 48.63 11.05 32.37
CA TRP A 1032 49.82 11.89 32.46
C TRP A 1032 49.68 12.99 33.52
N CYS A 1033 48.51 13.63 33.62
CA CYS A 1033 48.27 14.76 34.52
C CYS A 1033 48.03 14.35 35.99
N LEU A 1034 47.33 13.23 36.24
CA LEU A 1034 46.86 12.84 37.57
C LEU A 1034 47.58 11.61 38.14
N LEU A 1035 48.04 10.70 37.29
CA LEU A 1035 48.70 9.45 37.70
C LEU A 1035 50.23 9.50 37.50
N ASN A 1036 50.75 10.51 36.79
CA ASN A 1036 52.15 10.62 36.37
C ASN A 1036 52.63 9.37 35.61
N GLN A 1037 51.78 8.85 34.72
CA GLN A 1037 52.04 7.66 33.91
C GLN A 1037 51.95 8.00 32.42
N ASP A 1038 52.90 7.47 31.65
CA ASP A 1038 52.86 7.49 30.18
C ASP A 1038 52.27 6.15 29.70
N ILE A 1039 50.99 6.16 29.32
CA ILE A 1039 50.27 5.01 28.74
C ILE A 1039 50.22 5.12 27.20
N GLN A 1040 49.87 4.04 26.50
CA GLN A 1040 49.66 4.04 25.03
C GLN A 1040 50.88 4.57 24.25
N THR A 1041 52.08 4.04 24.55
CA THR A 1041 53.34 4.55 23.98
C THR A 1041 53.67 4.01 22.58
N GLU A 1042 53.45 2.72 22.31
CA GLU A 1042 53.64 2.10 20.98
C GLU A 1042 52.31 1.71 20.31
N SER A 1043 51.40 1.07 21.04
CA SER A 1043 50.03 0.71 20.62
C SER A 1043 49.10 0.74 21.83
N HIS A 1044 47.79 0.79 21.59
CA HIS A 1044 46.80 0.64 22.66
C HIS A 1044 46.74 -0.79 23.21
N ASP A 1045 46.44 -0.92 24.49
CA ASP A 1045 46.16 -2.19 25.16
C ASP A 1045 44.97 -2.01 26.11
N SER A 1046 43.87 -2.68 25.81
CA SER A 1046 42.61 -2.57 26.55
C SER A 1046 42.73 -2.91 28.04
N VAL A 1047 43.67 -3.80 28.41
CA VAL A 1047 43.91 -4.12 29.82
C VAL A 1047 44.59 -2.95 30.56
N GLU A 1048 45.55 -2.27 29.92
CA GLU A 1048 46.19 -1.06 30.45
C GLU A 1048 45.17 0.07 30.59
N ASP A 1049 44.32 0.27 29.58
CA ASP A 1049 43.35 1.35 29.52
C ASP A 1049 42.22 1.18 30.56
N ALA A 1050 41.64 -0.02 30.67
CA ALA A 1050 40.65 -0.33 31.71
C ALA A 1050 41.21 -0.15 33.13
N ARG A 1051 42.46 -0.60 33.37
CA ARG A 1051 43.13 -0.42 34.67
C ARG A 1051 43.35 1.07 34.96
N THR A 1052 43.74 1.84 33.97
CA THR A 1052 43.99 3.27 34.13
C THR A 1052 42.69 4.02 34.43
N ALA A 1053 41.59 3.69 33.75
CA ALA A 1053 40.28 4.24 34.04
C ALA A 1053 39.82 3.92 35.48
N LEU A 1054 40.04 2.70 35.96
CA LEU A 1054 39.77 2.31 37.34
C LEU A 1054 40.56 3.15 38.36
N LEU A 1055 41.86 3.35 38.11
CA LEU A 1055 42.71 4.19 38.96
C LEU A 1055 42.27 5.66 38.98
N LEU A 1056 41.85 6.20 37.82
CA LEU A 1056 41.30 7.56 37.73
C LEU A 1056 39.99 7.69 38.51
N TYR A 1057 39.10 6.70 38.44
CA TYR A 1057 37.86 6.71 39.21
C TYR A 1057 38.15 6.68 40.72
N LYS A 1058 39.12 5.89 41.18
CA LYS A 1058 39.55 5.90 42.59
C LYS A 1058 40.15 7.24 43.01
N LYS A 1059 40.94 7.89 42.13
CA LYS A 1059 41.43 9.25 42.37
C LYS A 1059 40.30 10.27 42.49
N TYR A 1060 39.27 10.15 41.65
CA TYR A 1060 38.07 10.98 41.77
C TYR A 1060 37.37 10.78 43.12
N ILE A 1061 37.17 9.53 43.57
CA ILE A 1061 36.60 9.25 44.90
C ILE A 1061 37.44 9.90 45.99
N GLN A 1062 38.78 9.80 45.91
CA GLN A 1062 39.70 10.44 46.85
C GLN A 1062 39.52 11.97 46.86
N PHE A 1063 39.55 12.63 45.71
CA PHE A 1063 39.41 14.08 45.62
C PHE A 1063 38.04 14.58 46.08
N LYS A 1064 36.99 13.79 45.85
CA LYS A 1064 35.64 14.09 46.32
C LYS A 1064 35.52 13.97 47.83
N ALA A 1065 36.17 12.96 48.43
CA ALA A 1065 36.25 12.81 49.88
C ALA A 1065 37.06 13.94 50.55
N GLU A 1066 38.10 14.43 49.87
CA GLU A 1066 38.94 15.55 50.32
C GLU A 1066 38.32 16.93 50.02
N GLY A 1067 37.26 17.01 49.21
CA GLY A 1067 36.56 18.26 48.86
C GLY A 1067 37.32 19.18 47.90
N ILE A 1068 38.30 18.66 47.16
CA ILE A 1068 39.21 19.43 46.29
C ILE A 1068 39.02 19.16 44.78
N PHE A 1069 37.97 18.41 44.42
CA PHE A 1069 37.78 17.94 43.05
C PHE A 1069 37.60 19.07 42.03
N GLU A 1070 36.79 20.08 42.34
CA GLU A 1070 36.49 21.18 41.43
C GLU A 1070 37.75 22.02 41.13
N GLU A 1071 38.62 22.22 42.12
CA GLU A 1071 39.88 22.95 41.97
C GLU A 1071 40.85 22.20 41.05
N ILE A 1072 41.01 20.90 41.29
CA ILE A 1072 41.84 20.02 40.45
C ILE A 1072 41.30 19.98 39.02
N LEU A 1073 39.98 19.91 38.84
CA LEU A 1073 39.36 19.90 37.53
C LEU A 1073 39.69 21.18 36.73
N GLU A 1074 39.63 22.35 37.35
CA GLU A 1074 40.06 23.60 36.71
C GLU A 1074 41.55 23.61 36.38
N GLU A 1075 42.40 23.05 37.25
CA GLU A 1075 43.84 22.94 37.01
C GLU A 1075 44.16 22.02 35.82
N ILE A 1076 43.48 20.88 35.68
CA ILE A 1076 43.60 19.99 34.52
C ILE A 1076 43.31 20.76 33.21
N TYR A 1077 42.26 21.59 33.18
CA TYR A 1077 41.94 22.39 31.98
C TYR A 1077 42.97 23.48 31.72
N LYS A 1078 43.58 24.05 32.77
CA LYS A 1078 44.64 25.06 32.65
C LYS A 1078 45.92 24.46 32.09
N GLU A 1079 46.37 23.32 32.63
CA GLU A 1079 47.53 22.59 32.11
C GLU A 1079 47.24 22.04 30.71
N GLY A 1080 46.03 21.57 30.44
CA GLY A 1080 45.57 21.18 29.10
C GLY A 1080 45.71 22.30 28.07
N LYS A 1081 45.33 23.54 28.41
CA LYS A 1081 45.53 24.70 27.52
C LYS A 1081 47.02 25.02 27.31
N LYS A 1082 47.83 24.96 28.37
CA LYS A 1082 49.26 25.25 28.34
C LYS A 1082 50.05 24.25 27.47
N HIS A 1083 49.71 22.98 27.55
CA HIS A 1083 50.34 21.89 26.80
C HIS A 1083 49.57 21.50 25.52
N ASN A 1084 48.58 22.31 25.12
CA ASN A 1084 47.72 22.06 23.97
C ASN A 1084 47.11 20.64 23.94
N TRP A 1085 46.78 20.11 25.13
CA TRP A 1085 46.19 18.79 25.36
C TRP A 1085 47.01 17.61 24.84
N LYS A 1086 48.32 17.79 24.68
CA LYS A 1086 49.25 16.73 24.29
C LYS A 1086 50.26 16.49 25.42
N PRO A 1087 50.31 15.28 25.99
CA PRO A 1087 51.26 14.96 27.05
C PRO A 1087 52.69 15.01 26.51
N THR A 1088 53.63 15.52 27.32
CA THR A 1088 55.07 15.48 27.04
C THR A 1088 55.67 14.28 27.77
N PRO A 1089 56.09 13.21 27.06
CA PRO A 1089 56.57 11.98 27.69
C PRO A 1089 57.72 12.25 28.66
N GLY A 1090 57.68 11.65 29.85
CA GLY A 1090 58.71 11.77 30.88
C GLY A 1090 58.80 13.12 31.61
N MET A 1091 57.98 14.12 31.27
CA MET A 1091 57.90 15.40 31.97
C MET A 1091 56.49 15.61 32.53
N PHE A 1092 56.27 15.25 33.79
CA PHE A 1092 54.96 15.34 34.44
C PHE A 1092 54.74 16.72 35.11
N PRO A 1093 53.49 17.22 35.16
CA PRO A 1093 53.18 18.44 35.90
C PRO A 1093 53.45 18.23 37.40
N LYS A 1094 53.90 19.29 38.08
CA LYS A 1094 54.10 19.23 39.54
C LYS A 1094 52.74 18.97 40.21
N PRO A 1095 52.66 18.11 41.24
CA PRO A 1095 51.40 17.84 41.90
C PRO A 1095 50.77 19.14 42.42
N PRO A 1096 49.43 19.30 42.31
CA PRO A 1096 48.71 20.34 43.03
C PRO A 1096 49.08 20.26 44.52
N ASN A 1097 49.34 21.39 45.18
CA ASN A 1097 49.88 21.46 46.54
C ASN A 1097 49.13 20.55 47.55
N GLY A 1098 49.74 19.41 47.88
CA GLY A 1098 49.40 18.45 48.95
C GLY A 1098 50.59 17.49 49.15
N PRO A 1099 50.87 16.96 50.35
CA PRO A 1099 52.23 16.60 50.74
C PRO A 1099 52.81 15.40 49.97
N SER A 1100 54.12 15.52 49.76
CA SER A 1100 55.07 14.63 49.10
C SER A 1100 54.77 13.11 49.12
N SER A 1101 54.69 12.55 47.91
CA SER A 1101 55.26 11.27 47.46
C SER A 1101 55.46 10.16 48.49
N ALA A 1102 54.60 9.13 48.44
CA ALA A 1102 54.93 7.78 48.85
C ALA A 1102 54.90 6.86 47.62
N THR A 1103 56.06 6.31 47.30
CA THR A 1103 56.29 5.25 46.31
C THR A 1103 55.50 4.00 46.72
N PHE A 1104 54.58 3.51 45.88
CA PHE A 1104 53.89 2.25 46.13
C PHE A 1104 54.78 1.07 45.71
N SER A 1105 55.28 0.32 46.69
CA SER A 1105 55.80 -1.04 46.50
C SER A 1105 54.69 -2.05 46.83
N LEU A 1106 54.39 -2.97 45.91
CA LEU A 1106 53.52 -4.11 46.11
C LEU A 1106 54.10 -5.05 47.19
N THR A 1107 53.59 -4.98 48.42
CA THR A 1107 53.60 -6.11 49.36
C THR A 1107 52.39 -6.04 50.30
N SER A 1108 51.81 -7.21 50.52
CA SER A 1108 50.65 -7.59 51.35
C SER A 1108 50.41 -6.76 52.62
N VAL A 1109 49.17 -6.31 52.81
CA VAL A 1109 48.64 -5.97 54.15
C VAL A 1109 47.30 -6.67 54.35
N THR A 1110 47.24 -7.41 55.45
CA THR A 1110 46.17 -8.21 56.00
C THR A 1110 44.90 -7.45 56.35
N ALA A 1111 43.78 -8.17 56.22
CA ALA A 1111 42.40 -7.77 56.46
C ALA A 1111 42.13 -7.01 57.78
N HIS A 1112 41.36 -5.93 57.67
CA HIS A 1112 40.42 -5.51 58.71
C HIS A 1112 39.07 -5.19 58.06
N SER A 1113 38.06 -5.88 58.56
CA SER A 1113 36.64 -5.75 58.25
C SER A 1113 36.11 -4.34 58.48
N LEU A 1114 35.59 -3.70 57.44
CA LEU A 1114 34.69 -2.55 57.53
C LEU A 1114 33.44 -2.85 56.69
N SER A 1115 32.32 -2.95 57.40
CA SER A 1115 30.97 -3.13 56.88
C SER A 1115 30.51 -1.89 56.11
N THR A 1116 30.15 -2.05 54.85
CA THR A 1116 29.56 -1.00 54.00
C THR A 1116 28.06 -0.92 54.24
N GLU A 1117 27.63 0.10 55.00
CA GLU A 1117 26.26 0.60 54.99
C GLU A 1117 26.00 1.40 53.71
N THR A 1118 24.79 1.19 53.19
CA THR A 1118 24.14 1.84 52.06
C THR A 1118 24.06 3.36 52.25
N TYR A 1119 24.66 4.14 51.34
CA TYR A 1119 24.36 5.57 51.20
C TYR A 1119 23.79 5.84 49.81
N LEU A 1120 22.46 5.90 49.77
CA LEU A 1120 21.66 6.46 48.69
C LEU A 1120 21.70 8.00 48.77
N ASN A 1121 21.83 8.63 47.59
CA ASN A 1121 21.65 10.06 47.39
C ASN A 1121 20.25 10.50 47.86
N ASN A 1122 20.21 11.52 48.72
CA ASN A 1122 19.07 12.39 48.93
C ASN A 1122 19.44 13.79 48.40
N ASP A 1123 18.78 14.20 47.32
CA ASP A 1123 18.51 15.61 47.05
C ASP A 1123 17.08 15.71 46.48
N ALA A 1124 16.11 15.70 47.39
CA ALA A 1124 14.74 16.14 47.16
C ALA A 1124 14.28 16.84 48.44
N LEU A 1125 14.48 18.16 48.49
CA LEU A 1125 13.91 19.01 49.53
C LEU A 1125 12.68 19.73 48.97
N SER A 1126 11.51 19.17 49.30
CA SER A 1126 10.24 19.89 49.32
C SER A 1126 10.02 20.41 50.74
N THR A 1127 9.82 21.72 50.85
CA THR A 1127 9.54 22.41 52.11
C THR A 1127 8.07 22.21 52.47
N SER A 1128 7.79 21.42 53.51
CA SER A 1128 6.51 21.45 54.22
C SER A 1128 6.78 21.77 55.69
N MET A 1129 6.33 22.95 56.14
CA MET A 1129 6.41 23.38 57.53
C MET A 1129 5.12 23.01 58.27
N THR A 1130 5.29 22.06 59.19
CA THR A 1130 4.72 21.93 60.54
C THR A 1130 3.55 22.82 60.96
N ASN A 1131 2.47 22.17 61.43
CA ASN A 1131 1.50 22.70 62.39
C ASN A 1131 1.85 22.24 63.82
N LYS A 1132 1.78 23.15 64.81
CA LYS A 1132 1.27 22.85 66.15
C LYS A 1132 0.80 24.11 66.88
N SER A 1133 -0.48 24.07 67.27
CA SER A 1133 -1.18 24.67 68.43
C SER A 1133 -1.06 26.17 68.71
N GLU A 1134 -2.20 26.87 68.66
CA GLU A 1134 -2.87 27.46 69.85
C GLU A 1134 -4.25 28.06 69.49
N ASP A 1135 -5.23 27.72 70.35
CA ASP A 1135 -6.46 28.41 70.77
C ASP A 1135 -7.22 29.43 69.88
N GLY A 1136 -8.56 29.30 69.93
CA GLY A 1136 -9.42 30.48 70.11
C GLY A 1136 -10.56 30.69 69.13
N ASP A 1137 -11.70 30.07 69.43
CA ASP A 1137 -13.04 30.69 69.51
C ASP A 1137 -13.69 31.39 68.29
N ARG A 1138 -14.90 30.88 68.00
CA ARG A 1138 -16.17 31.60 67.70
C ARG A 1138 -16.55 32.09 66.29
N THR A 1139 -17.82 31.73 65.99
CA THR A 1139 -18.89 32.44 65.25
C THR A 1139 -18.79 32.49 63.73
N GLU A 1140 -19.63 31.78 62.98
CA GLU A 1140 -21.08 31.98 62.67
C GLU A 1140 -21.34 32.84 61.42
N LEU A 1141 -22.28 32.35 60.59
CA LEU A 1141 -23.12 33.06 59.60
C LEU A 1141 -22.41 33.54 58.31
N SER A 1142 -23.00 33.64 57.12
CA SER A 1142 -24.22 33.12 56.45
C SER A 1142 -24.22 33.81 55.06
N ASP A 1143 -24.81 33.14 54.06
CA ASP A 1143 -25.68 33.74 53.04
C ASP A 1143 -25.16 34.62 51.86
N VAL A 1144 -25.50 34.13 50.65
CA VAL A 1144 -26.42 34.78 49.65
C VAL A 1144 -25.86 35.74 48.58
N VAL A 1145 -25.97 35.26 47.32
CA VAL A 1145 -26.61 35.89 46.12
C VAL A 1145 -26.02 37.20 45.51
N ALA A 1146 -25.36 36.98 44.36
CA ALA A 1146 -25.64 37.58 43.03
C ALA A 1146 -25.25 39.06 42.73
N PRO A 1147 -25.49 39.58 41.49
CA PRO A 1147 -24.42 40.05 40.59
C PRO A 1147 -24.59 41.55 40.22
N VAL A 1148 -23.90 42.00 39.15
CA VAL A 1148 -24.29 43.06 38.17
C VAL A 1148 -23.34 44.27 38.05
N THR A 1149 -23.19 44.70 36.77
CA THR A 1149 -22.80 46.02 36.22
C THR A 1149 -21.35 46.48 36.31
N SER A 1150 -20.79 47.32 35.43
CA SER A 1150 -21.03 47.82 34.05
C SER A 1150 -20.09 49.03 33.88
N GLN A 1151 -19.74 49.40 32.64
CA GLN A 1151 -19.46 50.76 32.09
C GLN A 1151 -18.26 50.72 31.12
N ARG A 1152 -18.47 50.98 29.81
CA ARG A 1152 -18.57 52.31 29.13
C ARG A 1152 -17.22 53.07 29.18
N THR A 1153 -16.65 53.69 28.15
CA THR A 1153 -17.15 54.23 26.87
C THR A 1153 -15.98 54.82 26.05
N THR A 1154 -16.05 54.69 24.72
CA THR A 1154 -15.76 55.67 23.62
C THR A 1154 -14.48 56.52 23.62
N THR A 1155 -13.80 56.60 22.46
CA THR A 1155 -14.00 57.65 21.42
C THR A 1155 -13.09 57.44 20.20
N SER A 1156 -13.69 57.49 18.99
CA SER A 1156 -13.06 57.77 17.69
C SER A 1156 -12.86 59.29 17.51
N PRO A 1157 -12.12 59.80 16.48
CA PRO A 1157 -12.64 60.00 15.10
C PRO A 1157 -11.52 59.86 14.01
N SER A 1158 -11.65 59.89 12.68
CA SER A 1158 -12.73 59.76 11.70
C SER A 1158 -12.21 60.08 10.26
N TRP A 1159 -12.86 59.52 9.23
CA TRP A 1159 -13.05 59.98 7.82
C TRP A 1159 -11.85 60.20 6.86
N ARG A 1160 -11.80 59.47 5.72
CA ARG A 1160 -12.41 59.85 4.42
C ARG A 1160 -12.13 58.83 3.30
N SER A 1161 -13.11 58.73 2.41
CA SER A 1161 -13.23 58.01 1.14
C SER A 1161 -12.49 58.66 -0.03
N GLU A 1162 -12.24 57.90 -1.12
CA GLU A 1162 -12.41 58.24 -2.56
C GLU A 1162 -11.43 57.41 -3.45
N THR A 1163 -11.91 56.47 -4.29
CA THR A 1163 -12.23 56.54 -5.75
C THR A 1163 -11.18 55.89 -6.67
N ALA A 1164 -11.69 55.35 -7.78
CA ALA A 1164 -11.05 54.58 -8.84
C ALA A 1164 -10.02 55.34 -9.69
N GLY A 1165 -9.24 54.61 -10.51
CA GLY A 1165 -8.47 55.20 -11.60
C GLY A 1165 -7.48 54.25 -12.29
N GLU A 1166 -7.61 54.13 -13.62
CA GLU A 1166 -6.95 53.20 -14.52
C GLU A 1166 -5.53 53.62 -14.97
N SER A 1167 -4.81 52.61 -15.49
CA SER A 1167 -3.98 52.63 -16.72
C SER A 1167 -2.51 53.09 -16.71
N LYS A 1168 -1.70 52.18 -17.29
CA LYS A 1168 -0.70 52.36 -18.37
C LYS A 1168 0.58 53.20 -18.14
N ILE A 1169 1.71 52.60 -18.57
CA ILE A 1169 2.78 53.14 -19.47
C ILE A 1169 4.23 52.81 -19.04
N SER A 1170 4.88 52.05 -19.95
CA SER A 1170 6.26 52.09 -20.47
C SER A 1170 7.50 51.78 -19.62
N MET A 1171 8.28 50.83 -20.14
CA MET A 1171 9.75 50.85 -20.14
C MET A 1171 10.31 52.04 -20.94
N PRO A 1172 11.58 52.41 -20.70
CA PRO A 1172 12.51 52.50 -21.84
C PRO A 1172 13.93 51.96 -21.56
N SER A 1173 14.50 51.26 -22.56
CA SER A 1173 15.73 51.56 -23.34
C SER A 1173 17.05 51.15 -22.68
N ALA A 1174 17.77 50.11 -23.14
CA ALA A 1174 18.48 49.91 -24.42
C ALA A 1174 19.85 50.64 -24.51
N SER A 1175 20.93 49.88 -24.61
CA SER A 1175 22.11 50.24 -25.41
C SER A 1175 22.92 49.00 -25.84
N LYS A 1176 23.14 48.93 -27.15
CA LYS A 1176 23.90 47.94 -27.93
C LYS A 1176 25.42 48.18 -27.87
N SER A 1177 26.23 47.13 -28.10
CA SER A 1177 27.44 47.11 -28.97
C SER A 1177 28.16 45.75 -28.80
N SER A 1178 28.11 44.82 -29.75
CA SER A 1178 29.04 44.60 -30.88
C SER A 1178 30.50 44.27 -30.50
N HIS A 1179 30.96 43.03 -30.71
CA HIS A 1179 31.94 42.67 -31.77
C HIS A 1179 32.40 41.19 -31.69
N ARG A 1180 32.63 40.65 -32.88
CA ARG A 1180 33.25 39.36 -33.28
C ARG A 1180 34.76 39.33 -33.01
N SER A 1181 35.31 38.13 -32.73
CA SER A 1181 36.53 37.53 -33.36
C SER A 1181 37.03 36.34 -32.51
N GLU A 1182 37.09 35.11 -33.06
CA GLU A 1182 38.34 34.33 -33.33
C GLU A 1182 38.97 33.71 -32.05
N GLN A 1183 39.59 32.52 -31.97
CA GLN A 1183 40.00 31.49 -32.91
C GLN A 1183 40.39 30.24 -32.06
N LEU A 1184 40.32 29.05 -32.69
CA LEU A 1184 40.89 27.80 -32.20
C LEU A 1184 42.43 27.77 -32.28
N MET A 1185 43.06 27.02 -31.37
CA MET A 1185 44.34 26.28 -31.49
C MET A 1185 44.29 25.16 -30.43
N SER A 1186 44.85 23.95 -30.54
CA SER A 1186 45.28 23.04 -31.61
C SER A 1186 45.70 21.72 -30.92
N LEU A 1187 45.54 20.59 -31.63
CA LEU A 1187 45.88 19.17 -31.35
C LEU A 1187 47.34 18.89 -30.82
N PRO A 1188 47.67 17.67 -30.31
CA PRO A 1188 47.96 16.50 -31.18
C PRO A 1188 47.43 15.11 -30.73
N ASP A 1189 47.26 14.25 -31.74
CA ASP A 1189 46.97 12.81 -31.74
C ASP A 1189 48.21 11.92 -31.46
N GLU A 1190 47.98 10.70 -30.96
CA GLU A 1190 48.75 9.44 -31.15
C GLU A 1190 47.89 8.31 -30.51
N GLU A 1191 47.74 7.06 -30.96
CA GLU A 1191 48.33 6.24 -32.02
C GLU A 1191 47.50 4.91 -32.08
N ARG A 1192 47.68 4.10 -33.15
CA ARG A 1192 47.52 2.62 -33.29
C ARG A 1192 46.29 1.97 -33.95
N PRO A 1193 46.46 0.82 -34.67
CA PRO A 1193 46.39 0.80 -36.13
C PRO A 1193 45.52 -0.32 -36.77
N LYS A 1194 45.49 -0.26 -38.11
CA LYS A 1194 44.83 -1.10 -39.13
C LYS A 1194 45.26 -2.58 -39.19
N TYR A 1195 44.46 -3.43 -39.84
CA TYR A 1195 44.72 -4.12 -41.14
C TYR A 1195 43.46 -4.98 -41.49
N ASP A 1196 42.72 -4.68 -42.57
CA ASP A 1196 42.76 -5.30 -43.93
C ASP A 1196 42.39 -6.80 -43.92
N SER A 1197 41.60 -7.41 -44.81
CA SER A 1197 41.29 -7.26 -46.25
C SER A 1197 40.19 -8.31 -46.55
N SER A 1198 39.32 -8.30 -47.55
CA SER A 1198 39.50 -8.37 -49.02
C SER A 1198 38.09 -8.67 -49.59
N ALA A 1199 37.55 -7.90 -50.54
CA ALA A 1199 37.61 -8.07 -52.01
C ALA A 1199 36.49 -8.95 -52.64
N GLY A 1200 35.83 -8.40 -53.68
CA GLY A 1200 35.18 -9.16 -54.78
C GLY A 1200 33.68 -8.92 -55.02
N THR A 1201 33.29 -7.86 -55.75
CA THR A 1201 32.79 -7.90 -57.16
C THR A 1201 31.50 -8.72 -57.44
N SER A 1202 30.33 -8.08 -57.52
CA SER A 1202 29.57 -7.74 -58.76
C SER A 1202 28.43 -8.73 -59.10
N PRO A 1203 27.54 -8.46 -60.09
CA PRO A 1203 26.24 -7.78 -59.94
C PRO A 1203 25.03 -8.65 -60.38
N LEU A 1204 23.82 -8.08 -60.37
CA LEU A 1204 22.64 -8.36 -61.22
C LEU A 1204 21.34 -8.88 -60.55
N LEU A 1205 20.26 -8.23 -61.02
CA LEU A 1205 18.90 -8.72 -61.33
C LEU A 1205 17.82 -8.75 -60.24
N LEU A 1206 16.84 -7.85 -60.46
CA LEU A 1206 15.41 -8.02 -60.19
C LEU A 1206 14.92 -9.42 -60.63
N PRO A 1207 13.90 -9.99 -59.96
CA PRO A 1207 12.54 -9.78 -60.46
C PRO A 1207 11.46 -9.59 -59.37
N THR A 1208 10.32 -9.21 -59.92
CA THR A 1208 9.00 -8.86 -59.42
C THR A 1208 8.14 -10.01 -58.83
N PHE A 1209 7.08 -9.61 -58.11
CA PHE A 1209 5.85 -10.33 -57.69
C PHE A 1209 6.04 -11.43 -56.64
N ASP A 1210 5.28 -11.54 -55.54
CA ASP A 1210 3.89 -11.13 -55.22
C ASP A 1210 3.76 -10.27 -53.93
#